data_AF-A0A971ZQK5-F1
#
_entry.id   AF-A0A971ZQK5-F1
#
_cell.length_a   1.000
_cell.length_b   1.000
_cell.length_c   1.000
_cell.angle_alpha   90.00
_cell.angle_beta   90.00
_cell.angle_gamma   90.00
#
_symmetry.space_group_name_H-M   'P 1'
#
loop_
_entity.id
_entity.type
_entity.pdbx_description
1 polymer ?
#
loop_
_entity_poly.entity_id
_entity_poly.type
_entity_poly.pdbx_seq_one_letter_code
_entity_poly.pdbx_strand_id
1 'polypeptide(L)'
;MTCDARVHDGRRRRVRPHSLSALLLGGALACVLAASTAAGRAAVEPPPAAAQPNPATKEALDLRAVESKAQEVYRRAMPAVVSVSGGSGVVVSADGYVLTVAHVGVRSGRRVSITFPDGTTVRGRTLGNDRGEVDAGLIKIDGDGPFPFVPMGTSADLQRGTWCLAVGYPVRFERGKPPALRIGRVLQSQPHAIITDCTIMGGDSGGPLLDLEGNLIGISSRCDDRLTTNIHVAIDCYRANWERLVKGEDFASTPWSVAYLGVDRVEDSSEPRIGWIYDGSGAAQAGLQVGDLLLKFDGTTLSQYDQLPPLIERRRPGDEVEIEVRRGDDQLTLKAKLGAREDWVGRFRNWWRRDQQYRKNDARVRAACRAAMAVTTATLEVLADGRLVAWGTVVDPRGYVVTKASLLSGEIACRVAGGAAWPATLVRASLEHDLALLKVDAGTLTAVTWRTDPVVTGTLVAAVAPDGEATAIGVVSAEPRAVPRSERYGHRRAWLGISLGEADGGVAITEVFARTAASRAGLQVGDAIQSIDGQAMRSADEIVQTVGSRAPGDSISIVIERDDQLLTKKAVLGRPQREEDQWGGGRFSERREGFPQVLPHDTPITPEQCGGPLVDADGRVVGINIARAVRVTSYALPADVVQQFVAQLE
;
A
#
# COMPACT_ATOMS: atom_id res chain seq x y z
N MET A 1 21.19 5.09 39.33
CA MET A 1 21.29 6.00 40.49
C MET A 1 19.94 6.02 41.18
N THR A 2 19.96 5.63 42.45
CA THR A 2 18.85 5.52 43.40
C THR A 2 18.29 6.88 43.80
N CYS A 3 16.97 6.99 44.00
CA CYS A 3 16.42 7.48 45.26
C CYS A 3 14.89 7.29 45.33
N ASP A 4 14.45 7.04 46.54
CA ASP A 4 13.21 6.41 46.97
C ASP A 4 12.40 7.40 47.84
N ALA A 5 11.13 7.04 48.07
CA ALA A 5 10.29 7.35 49.23
C ALA A 5 9.68 8.77 49.47
N ARG A 6 8.35 8.80 49.28
CA ARG A 6 7.23 9.12 50.23
C ARG A 6 7.35 10.28 51.25
N VAL A 7 6.22 10.99 51.46
CA VAL A 7 5.35 11.00 52.68
C VAL A 7 4.61 12.36 52.90
N HIS A 8 3.29 12.28 53.20
CA HIS A 8 2.34 13.19 53.91
C HIS A 8 2.11 14.63 53.39
N ASP A 9 0.97 15.31 53.57
CA ASP A 9 -0.01 15.34 54.67
C ASP A 9 -1.38 15.85 54.15
N GLY A 10 -2.46 15.45 54.81
CA GLY A 10 -3.82 15.85 54.49
C GLY A 10 -4.24 17.15 55.16
N ARG A 11 -5.34 17.75 54.69
CA ARG A 11 -6.24 18.55 55.54
C ARG A 11 -7.65 18.60 54.98
N ARG A 12 -8.58 18.03 55.75
CA ARG A 12 -10.03 18.20 55.67
C ARG A 12 -10.45 19.56 56.23
N ARG A 13 -11.56 20.12 55.73
CA ARG A 13 -12.65 20.87 56.42
C ARG A 13 -13.48 21.61 55.36
N ARG A 14 -14.78 21.87 55.47
CA ARG A 14 -15.93 21.36 56.25
C ARG A 14 -17.16 21.98 55.56
N VAL A 15 -18.32 21.36 55.72
CA VAL A 15 -19.57 21.63 55.00
C VAL A 15 -20.60 22.30 55.94
N ARG A 16 -21.38 23.27 55.41
CA ARG A 16 -22.77 23.70 55.77
C ARG A 16 -23.04 24.51 57.07
N PRO A 17 -24.25 25.09 57.31
CA PRO A 17 -25.27 25.69 56.41
C PRO A 17 -26.14 26.88 56.97
N HIS A 18 -27.07 27.38 56.11
CA HIS A 18 -28.44 27.94 56.33
C HIS A 18 -28.70 29.28 57.03
N SER A 19 -29.54 30.13 56.39
CA SER A 19 -30.89 30.47 56.89
C SER A 19 -31.71 31.30 55.87
N LEU A 20 -33.02 31.04 55.87
CA LEU A 20 -34.09 31.67 55.08
C LEU A 20 -34.47 33.05 55.62
N SER A 21 -35.09 33.90 54.79
CA SER A 21 -36.41 34.53 55.05
C SER A 21 -36.91 35.33 53.83
N ALA A 22 -38.22 35.34 53.65
CA ALA A 22 -38.99 35.83 52.50
C ALA A 22 -39.60 37.22 52.74
N LEU A 23 -39.90 37.99 51.68
CA LEU A 23 -41.25 38.47 51.27
C LEU A 23 -41.19 39.64 50.24
N LEU A 24 -41.81 39.38 49.08
CA LEU A 24 -42.86 40.15 48.37
C LEU A 24 -42.74 41.64 47.93
N LEU A 25 -43.25 41.82 46.70
CA LEU A 25 -43.85 42.99 46.01
C LEU A 25 -42.97 43.95 45.17
N GLY A 26 -43.20 43.89 43.84
CA GLY A 26 -43.66 45.07 43.10
C GLY A 26 -42.67 45.75 42.13
N GLY A 27 -43.05 45.80 40.85
CA GLY A 27 -42.85 47.02 40.03
C GLY A 27 -41.62 47.10 39.13
N ALA A 28 -41.82 46.66 37.88
CA ALA A 28 -41.37 47.27 36.62
C ALA A 28 -40.06 48.11 36.54
N LEU A 29 -39.13 47.55 35.76
CA LEU A 29 -38.51 48.15 34.57
C LEU A 29 -37.65 49.41 34.73
N ALA A 30 -36.32 49.23 34.80
CA ALA A 30 -35.33 49.80 33.86
C ALA A 30 -33.91 49.62 34.42
N CYS A 31 -33.20 48.57 33.97
CA CYS A 31 -31.75 48.50 34.10
C CYS A 31 -31.13 48.22 32.73
N VAL A 32 -30.44 49.24 32.23
CA VAL A 32 -29.44 49.14 31.17
C VAL A 32 -28.42 48.08 31.59
N LEU A 33 -28.38 46.96 30.88
CA LEU A 33 -27.31 45.97 30.98
C LEU A 33 -26.63 45.87 29.62
N ALA A 34 -25.32 46.11 29.67
CA ALA A 34 -24.39 45.98 28.57
C ALA A 34 -24.59 44.65 27.85
N ALA A 35 -24.91 44.72 26.56
CA ALA A 35 -24.85 43.58 25.66
C ALA A 35 -23.37 43.22 25.46
N SER A 36 -22.87 42.26 26.23
CA SER A 36 -21.74 41.45 25.80
C SER A 36 -22.23 40.58 24.64
N THR A 37 -21.86 40.93 23.42
CA THR A 37 -22.01 40.02 22.29
C THR A 37 -20.97 38.90 22.43
N ALA A 38 -21.30 37.88 23.21
CA ALA A 38 -20.74 36.56 23.00
C ALA A 38 -21.28 36.09 21.64
N ALA A 39 -20.53 36.40 20.58
CA ALA A 39 -20.69 35.73 19.31
C ALA A 39 -20.42 34.24 19.57
N GLY A 40 -21.49 33.47 19.78
CA GLY A 40 -21.42 32.03 19.82
C GLY A 40 -20.78 31.57 18.52
N ARG A 41 -19.55 31.07 18.59
CA ARG A 41 -18.98 30.29 17.49
C ARG A 41 -19.93 29.11 17.28
N ALA A 42 -20.70 29.14 16.20
CA ALA A 42 -21.45 27.99 15.76
C ALA A 42 -20.51 26.78 15.74
N ALA A 43 -20.95 25.64 16.27
CA ALA A 43 -20.16 24.41 16.20
C ALA A 43 -19.91 24.11 14.71
N VAL A 44 -18.64 23.97 14.33
CA VAL A 44 -18.30 23.56 12.97
C VAL A 44 -18.59 22.07 12.89
N GLU A 45 -19.72 21.72 12.29
CA GLU A 45 -20.10 20.32 12.07
C GLU A 45 -19.18 19.68 11.01
N PRO A 46 -18.95 18.35 11.07
CA PRO A 46 -18.25 17.66 10.00
C PRO A 46 -19.01 17.79 8.67
N PRO A 47 -18.33 17.75 7.51
CA PRO A 47 -19.00 17.68 6.23
C PRO A 47 -20.03 16.54 6.21
N PRO A 48 -21.23 16.77 5.63
CA PRO A 48 -22.28 15.76 5.59
C PRO A 48 -21.76 14.49 4.88
N ALA A 49 -22.14 13.33 5.41
CA ALA A 49 -21.79 12.06 4.78
C ALA A 49 -22.52 11.92 3.44
N ALA A 50 -21.78 11.53 2.40
CA ALA A 50 -22.41 11.07 1.17
C ALA A 50 -23.14 9.74 1.43
N ALA A 51 -24.31 9.58 0.80
CA ALA A 51 -25.05 8.32 0.87
C ALA A 51 -24.25 7.21 0.18
N GLN A 52 -24.05 6.08 0.88
CA GLN A 52 -23.42 4.90 0.29
C GLN A 52 -24.48 4.04 -0.40
N PRO A 53 -24.27 3.61 -1.66
CA PRO A 53 -25.03 2.51 -2.21
C PRO A 53 -24.66 1.21 -1.48
N ASN A 54 -25.65 0.34 -1.27
CA ASN A 54 -25.47 -0.97 -0.64
C ASN A 54 -24.95 -1.97 -1.69
N PRO A 55 -23.68 -2.45 -1.65
CA PRO A 55 -23.19 -3.39 -2.63
C PRO A 55 -23.41 -4.81 -2.10
N ALA A 56 -24.67 -5.20 -1.98
CA ALA A 56 -25.05 -6.56 -1.67
C ALA A 56 -25.84 -7.13 -2.85
N THR A 57 -25.14 -7.50 -3.92
CA THR A 57 -25.73 -8.39 -4.92
C THR A 57 -24.64 -9.24 -5.58
N LYS A 58 -24.97 -10.52 -5.76
CA LYS A 58 -24.20 -11.55 -6.49
C LYS A 58 -24.15 -11.25 -7.99
N GLU A 59 -23.75 -10.05 -8.39
CA GLU A 59 -23.59 -9.71 -9.80
C GLU A 59 -22.20 -10.11 -10.31
N ALA A 60 -22.15 -10.45 -11.60
CA ALA A 60 -20.90 -10.74 -12.28
C ALA A 60 -19.94 -9.55 -12.14
N LEU A 61 -18.65 -9.82 -11.93
CA LEU A 61 -17.64 -8.79 -11.77
C LEU A 61 -17.44 -8.04 -13.10
N ASP A 62 -18.09 -6.88 -13.26
CA ASP A 62 -17.93 -6.02 -14.44
C ASP A 62 -16.69 -5.13 -14.32
N LEU A 63 -15.59 -5.58 -14.93
CA LEU A 63 -14.32 -4.87 -14.94
C LEU A 63 -14.35 -3.57 -15.75
N ARG A 64 -15.25 -3.44 -16.74
CA ARG A 64 -15.41 -2.20 -17.52
C ARG A 64 -16.11 -1.12 -16.70
N ALA A 65 -17.10 -1.51 -15.91
CA ALA A 65 -17.74 -0.61 -14.95
C ALA A 65 -16.72 -0.12 -13.91
N VAL A 66 -15.86 -1.02 -13.40
CA VAL A 66 -14.77 -0.67 -12.48
C VAL A 66 -13.79 0.31 -13.11
N GLU A 67 -13.32 0.05 -14.34
CA GLU A 67 -12.43 0.97 -15.07
C GLU A 67 -13.08 2.36 -15.23
N SER A 68 -14.31 2.40 -15.74
CA SER A 68 -15.03 3.65 -16.00
C SER A 68 -15.18 4.47 -14.73
N LYS A 69 -15.52 3.82 -13.60
CA LYS A 69 -15.62 4.46 -12.30
C LYS A 69 -14.28 4.91 -11.76
N ALA A 70 -13.22 4.12 -11.91
CA ALA A 70 -11.87 4.52 -11.49
C ALA A 70 -11.41 5.81 -12.20
N GLN A 71 -11.63 5.90 -13.52
CA GLN A 71 -11.29 7.09 -14.32
C GLN A 71 -12.13 8.31 -13.92
N GLU A 72 -13.45 8.13 -13.73
CA GLU A 72 -14.37 9.18 -13.30
C GLU A 72 -13.98 9.74 -11.92
N VAL A 73 -13.83 8.86 -10.93
CA VAL A 73 -13.50 9.21 -9.55
C VAL A 73 -12.14 9.89 -9.48
N TYR A 74 -11.12 9.37 -10.17
CA TYR A 74 -9.80 9.98 -10.19
C TYR A 74 -9.85 11.41 -10.74
N ARG A 75 -10.51 11.61 -11.89
CA ARG A 75 -10.63 12.95 -12.53
C ARG A 75 -11.30 13.96 -11.59
N ARG A 76 -12.31 13.53 -10.84
CA ARG A 76 -13.05 14.39 -9.91
C ARG A 76 -12.28 14.67 -8.61
N ALA A 77 -11.59 13.67 -8.07
CA ALA A 77 -10.92 13.78 -6.77
C ALA A 77 -9.51 14.39 -6.87
N MET A 78 -8.80 14.17 -7.98
CA MET A 78 -7.40 14.59 -8.16
C MET A 78 -7.15 16.05 -7.79
N PRO A 79 -7.97 17.05 -8.21
CA PRO A 79 -7.76 18.45 -7.86
C PRO A 79 -7.73 18.75 -6.35
N ALA A 80 -8.34 17.90 -5.52
CA ALA A 80 -8.40 18.05 -4.07
C ALA A 80 -7.28 17.30 -3.32
N VAL A 81 -6.43 16.54 -4.03
CA VAL A 81 -5.34 15.77 -3.42
C VAL A 81 -4.06 16.60 -3.40
N VAL A 82 -3.65 16.99 -2.20
CA VAL A 82 -2.60 17.96 -1.97
C VAL A 82 -1.35 17.31 -1.38
N SER A 83 -0.18 17.95 -1.55
CA SER A 83 1.01 17.61 -0.80
C SER A 83 1.13 18.45 0.46
N VAL A 84 1.47 17.79 1.56
CA VAL A 84 1.60 18.39 2.89
C VAL A 84 2.80 17.76 3.61
N SER A 85 3.75 18.59 4.05
CA SER A 85 4.85 18.16 4.93
C SER A 85 5.63 16.91 4.48
N GLY A 86 5.81 16.73 3.17
CA GLY A 86 6.48 15.54 2.59
C GLY A 86 5.57 14.32 2.40
N GLY A 87 4.33 14.37 2.87
CA GLY A 87 3.27 13.41 2.59
C GLY A 87 2.17 14.00 1.70
N SER A 88 1.00 13.37 1.79
CA SER A 88 -0.21 13.69 1.04
C SER A 88 -1.31 14.22 1.98
N GLY A 89 -2.35 14.80 1.42
CA GLY A 89 -3.55 15.26 2.11
C GLY A 89 -4.73 15.32 1.14
N VAL A 90 -5.94 15.42 1.66
CA VAL A 90 -7.16 15.62 0.86
C VAL A 90 -8.00 16.73 1.43
N VAL A 91 -8.38 17.69 0.59
CA VAL A 91 -9.33 18.73 0.95
C VAL A 91 -10.74 18.10 1.01
N VAL A 92 -11.46 18.28 2.12
CA VAL A 92 -12.79 17.66 2.36
C VAL A 92 -13.93 18.66 2.46
N SER A 93 -13.64 19.95 2.31
CA SER A 93 -14.65 21.01 2.34
C SER A 93 -14.26 22.20 1.47
N ALA A 94 -15.26 22.92 0.96
CA ALA A 94 -15.06 24.11 0.13
C ALA A 94 -14.36 25.26 0.89
N ASP A 95 -14.50 25.31 2.21
CA ASP A 95 -13.80 26.27 3.07
C ASP A 95 -12.38 25.81 3.44
N GLY A 96 -11.92 24.65 2.99
CA GLY A 96 -10.50 24.29 3.00
C GLY A 96 -10.01 23.52 4.23
N TYR A 97 -10.83 22.65 4.81
CA TYR A 97 -10.35 21.61 5.73
C TYR A 97 -9.63 20.50 4.95
N VAL A 98 -8.47 20.09 5.43
CA VAL A 98 -7.62 19.08 4.81
C VAL A 98 -7.39 17.95 5.81
N LEU A 99 -7.79 16.74 5.43
CA LEU A 99 -7.46 15.53 6.19
C LEU A 99 -6.08 15.03 5.78
N THR A 100 -5.32 14.58 6.77
CA THR A 100 -4.04 13.88 6.61
C THR A 100 -3.81 13.02 7.86
N VAL A 101 -2.63 12.44 8.00
CA VAL A 101 -2.25 11.65 9.18
C VAL A 101 -1.47 12.47 10.21
N ALA A 102 -1.42 12.00 11.45
CA ALA A 102 -0.74 12.73 12.52
C ALA A 102 0.78 12.74 12.33
N HIS A 103 1.35 11.62 11.88
CA HIS A 103 2.81 11.44 11.80
C HIS A 103 3.50 12.29 10.72
N VAL A 104 2.78 12.89 9.77
CA VAL A 104 3.36 13.86 8.80
C VAL A 104 3.62 15.24 9.42
N GLY A 105 3.87 15.28 10.73
CA GLY A 105 4.28 16.49 11.44
C GLY A 105 3.14 17.39 11.92
N VAL A 106 1.89 16.92 11.89
CA VAL A 106 0.73 17.66 12.42
C VAL A 106 0.89 17.84 13.93
N ARG A 107 0.88 19.10 14.37
CA ARG A 107 0.76 19.55 15.78
C ARG A 107 -0.10 20.79 15.78
N SER A 108 -1.00 20.95 16.74
CA SER A 108 -1.87 22.13 16.80
C SER A 108 -1.11 23.46 16.68
N GLY A 109 -1.64 24.35 15.85
CA GLY A 109 -1.19 25.74 15.71
C GLY A 109 0.02 25.99 14.80
N ARG A 110 0.61 24.97 14.15
CA ARG A 110 1.77 25.16 13.27
C ARG A 110 1.37 25.69 11.91
N ARG A 111 2.21 26.55 11.34
CA ARG A 111 2.12 26.94 9.92
C ARG A 111 2.51 25.77 9.04
N VAL A 112 1.79 25.60 7.94
CA VAL A 112 2.06 24.56 6.95
C VAL A 112 1.83 25.10 5.55
N SER A 113 2.63 24.61 4.59
CA SER A 113 2.42 24.86 3.17
C SER A 113 1.67 23.67 2.57
N ILE A 114 0.61 23.96 1.83
CA ILE A 114 -0.20 22.96 1.12
C ILE A 114 -0.01 23.21 -0.37
N THR A 115 0.39 22.20 -1.14
CA THR A 115 0.59 22.33 -2.59
C THR A 115 -0.42 21.49 -3.36
N PHE A 116 -1.16 22.12 -4.25
CA PHE A 116 -2.14 21.51 -5.14
C PHE A 116 -1.47 20.83 -6.35
N PRO A 117 -2.18 19.92 -7.05
CA PRO A 117 -1.64 19.22 -8.22
C PRO A 117 -1.17 20.14 -9.36
N ASP A 118 -1.81 21.31 -9.51
CA ASP A 118 -1.44 22.34 -10.49
C ASP A 118 -0.12 23.06 -10.14
N GLY A 119 0.46 22.77 -8.97
CA GLY A 119 1.67 23.40 -8.45
C GLY A 119 1.43 24.72 -7.71
N THR A 120 0.18 25.09 -7.46
CA THR A 120 -0.20 26.22 -6.60
C THR A 120 0.06 25.86 -5.15
N THR A 121 0.81 26.70 -4.43
CA THR A 121 1.08 26.52 -3.00
C THR A 121 0.36 27.58 -2.19
N VAL A 122 -0.47 27.14 -1.25
CA VAL A 122 -1.16 27.99 -0.28
C VAL A 122 -0.61 27.75 1.12
N ARG A 123 -0.88 28.68 2.04
CA ARG A 123 -0.54 28.51 3.45
C ARG A 123 -1.76 28.06 4.23
N GLY A 124 -1.52 27.43 5.38
CA GLY A 124 -2.56 27.05 6.32
C GLY A 124 -2.02 26.91 7.75
N ARG A 125 -2.86 26.33 8.60
CA ARG A 125 -2.51 25.94 9.96
C ARG A 125 -2.93 24.50 10.22
N THR A 126 -2.05 23.73 10.85
CA THR A 126 -2.44 22.46 11.48
C THR A 126 -3.38 22.74 12.65
N LEU A 127 -4.44 21.96 12.75
CA LEU A 127 -5.36 21.93 13.88
C LEU A 127 -5.01 20.70 14.74
N GLY A 128 -6.01 20.00 15.26
CA GLY A 128 -5.81 18.88 16.15
C GLY A 128 -5.31 17.62 15.44
N ASN A 129 -4.87 16.66 16.24
CA ASN A 129 -4.46 15.33 15.80
C ASN A 129 -4.73 14.27 16.86
N ASP A 130 -4.85 13.04 16.38
CA ASP A 130 -4.85 11.82 17.17
C ASP A 130 -3.54 11.06 16.91
N ARG A 131 -2.60 11.15 17.86
CA ARG A 131 -1.28 10.52 17.84
C ARG A 131 -1.23 9.14 18.47
N GLY A 132 -2.37 8.61 18.89
CA GLY A 132 -2.46 7.21 19.27
C GLY A 132 -2.30 6.30 18.06
N GLU A 133 -2.80 5.07 18.15
CA GLU A 133 -2.69 4.14 17.02
C GLU A 133 -3.59 4.51 15.83
N VAL A 134 -4.52 5.46 16.01
CA VAL A 134 -5.41 5.98 14.97
C VAL A 134 -4.66 6.81 13.93
N ASP A 135 -3.71 7.66 14.35
CA ASP A 135 -2.84 8.45 13.46
C ASP A 135 -3.59 9.46 12.55
N ALA A 136 -4.55 10.20 13.09
CA ALA A 136 -5.36 11.17 12.35
C ALA A 136 -4.86 12.62 12.52
N GLY A 137 -4.89 13.44 11.46
CA GLY A 137 -4.50 14.84 11.51
C GLY A 137 -5.43 15.76 10.69
N LEU A 138 -5.66 16.98 11.20
CA LEU A 138 -6.48 17.99 10.52
C LEU A 138 -5.67 19.27 10.25
N ILE A 139 -5.87 19.85 9.07
CA ILE A 139 -5.29 21.13 8.65
C ILE A 139 -6.42 22.03 8.13
N LYS A 140 -6.26 23.34 8.29
CA LYS A 140 -7.11 24.36 7.69
C LYS A 140 -6.29 25.27 6.78
N ILE A 141 -6.71 25.38 5.52
CA ILE A 141 -6.16 26.33 4.55
C ILE A 141 -6.53 27.76 4.98
N ASP A 142 -5.60 28.70 4.80
CA ASP A 142 -5.89 30.14 4.92
C ASP A 142 -6.65 30.62 3.68
N GLY A 143 -7.77 31.31 3.87
CA GLY A 143 -8.60 31.85 2.80
C GLY A 143 -10.04 31.34 2.84
N ASP A 144 -10.91 32.00 2.08
CA ASP A 144 -12.36 31.81 2.13
C ASP A 144 -12.90 30.83 1.07
N GLY A 145 -12.03 30.33 0.16
CA GLY A 145 -12.40 29.35 -0.87
C GLY A 145 -13.18 29.96 -2.06
N PRO A 146 -13.93 29.14 -2.82
CA PRO A 146 -14.09 27.70 -2.65
C PRO A 146 -12.85 26.91 -3.11
N PHE A 147 -12.41 25.96 -2.30
CA PHE A 147 -11.37 24.99 -2.67
C PHE A 147 -12.00 23.74 -3.29
N PRO A 148 -11.33 23.06 -4.24
CA PRO A 148 -11.77 21.73 -4.70
C PRO A 148 -11.72 20.75 -3.53
N PHE A 149 -12.73 19.89 -3.40
CA PHE A 149 -12.82 18.97 -2.26
C PHE A 149 -13.45 17.62 -2.64
N VAL A 150 -13.19 16.61 -1.80
CA VAL A 150 -13.81 15.27 -1.88
C VAL A 150 -14.84 15.14 -0.76
N PRO A 151 -16.07 14.67 -1.05
CA PRO A 151 -17.07 14.41 -0.01
C PRO A 151 -16.64 13.23 0.88
N MET A 152 -16.90 13.34 2.18
CA MET A 152 -16.65 12.24 3.12
C MET A 152 -17.75 11.16 2.98
N GLY A 153 -17.36 9.89 2.77
CA GLY A 153 -18.25 8.70 2.69
C GLY A 153 -18.52 8.10 4.06
N THR A 154 -18.67 6.79 4.26
CA THR A 154 -18.61 6.17 5.61
C THR A 154 -17.70 4.95 5.57
N SER A 155 -17.24 4.49 6.74
CA SER A 155 -16.37 3.32 6.84
C SER A 155 -16.99 2.16 7.63
N ALA A 156 -18.00 2.44 8.47
CA ALA A 156 -18.66 1.47 9.34
C ALA A 156 -19.22 0.24 8.60
N ASP A 157 -19.73 0.43 7.38
CA ASP A 157 -20.44 -0.61 6.63
C ASP A 157 -19.69 -1.23 5.47
N LEU A 158 -18.40 -0.86 5.29
CA LEU A 158 -17.58 -1.38 4.20
C LEU A 158 -17.53 -2.91 4.22
N GLN A 159 -17.84 -3.49 3.06
CA GLN A 159 -17.80 -4.93 2.85
C GLN A 159 -16.43 -5.34 2.35
N ARG A 160 -15.99 -6.56 2.72
CA ARG A 160 -14.79 -7.16 2.14
C ARG A 160 -14.99 -7.38 0.65
N GLY A 161 -13.95 -7.15 -0.13
CA GLY A 161 -14.05 -7.12 -1.57
C GLY A 161 -14.81 -5.91 -2.11
N THR A 162 -14.92 -4.79 -1.37
CA THR A 162 -15.32 -3.53 -2.02
C THR A 162 -14.12 -2.99 -2.79
N TRP A 163 -14.31 -2.60 -4.06
CA TRP A 163 -13.26 -1.90 -4.81
C TRP A 163 -12.96 -0.55 -4.18
N CYS A 164 -11.69 -0.18 -4.13
CA CYS A 164 -11.25 1.08 -3.58
C CYS A 164 -10.04 1.63 -4.34
N LEU A 165 -9.88 2.95 -4.27
CA LEU A 165 -8.88 3.71 -4.99
C LEU A 165 -8.03 4.50 -4.00
N ALA A 166 -6.71 4.29 -4.00
CA ALA A 166 -5.78 5.14 -3.25
C ALA A 166 -5.15 6.15 -4.20
N VAL A 167 -5.15 7.42 -3.80
CA VAL A 167 -4.55 8.52 -4.57
C VAL A 167 -3.52 9.23 -3.69
N GLY A 168 -2.31 9.49 -4.20
CA GLY A 168 -1.28 10.12 -3.39
C GLY A 168 0.03 10.39 -4.12
N TYR A 169 0.97 11.02 -3.42
CA TYR A 169 2.31 11.35 -3.92
C TYR A 169 3.34 10.38 -3.35
N PRO A 170 3.63 9.25 -4.01
CA PRO A 170 4.65 8.32 -3.53
C PRO A 170 6.01 8.99 -3.42
N VAL A 171 6.71 8.71 -2.34
CA VAL A 171 8.02 9.25 -1.94
C VAL A 171 7.96 10.74 -1.64
N ARG A 172 7.61 11.56 -2.63
CA ARG A 172 7.50 13.01 -2.51
C ARG A 172 6.65 13.62 -3.63
N PHE A 173 6.19 14.83 -3.38
CA PHE A 173 5.63 15.67 -4.43
C PHE A 173 6.72 16.10 -5.43
N GLU A 174 6.34 16.11 -6.71
CA GLU A 174 7.14 16.66 -7.78
C GLU A 174 6.26 17.61 -8.60
N ARG A 175 6.74 18.83 -8.81
CA ARG A 175 5.95 19.86 -9.51
C ARG A 175 5.58 19.40 -10.91
N GLY A 176 4.30 19.57 -11.27
CA GLY A 176 3.78 19.15 -12.57
C GLY A 176 3.54 17.65 -12.71
N LYS A 177 3.71 16.86 -11.64
CA LYS A 177 3.32 15.45 -11.61
C LYS A 177 2.05 15.30 -10.76
N PRO A 178 0.92 14.86 -11.35
CA PRO A 178 -0.29 14.62 -10.60
C PRO A 178 -0.10 13.46 -9.62
N PRO A 179 -0.95 13.35 -8.57
CA PRO A 179 -0.89 12.24 -7.64
C PRO A 179 -1.22 10.93 -8.36
N ALA A 180 -0.53 9.86 -8.00
CA ALA A 180 -0.68 8.55 -8.61
C ALA A 180 -1.95 7.86 -8.13
N LEU A 181 -2.68 7.22 -9.06
CA LEU A 181 -3.83 6.39 -8.78
C LEU A 181 -3.42 4.92 -8.60
N ARG A 182 -4.05 4.24 -7.65
CA ARG A 182 -3.90 2.81 -7.41
C ARG A 182 -5.25 2.20 -7.12
N ILE A 183 -5.42 0.93 -7.49
CA ILE A 183 -6.66 0.19 -7.28
C ILE A 183 -6.42 -1.00 -6.37
N GLY A 184 -7.40 -1.29 -5.53
CA GLY A 184 -7.41 -2.47 -4.69
C GLY A 184 -8.80 -2.78 -4.17
N ARG A 185 -8.83 -3.68 -3.19
CA ARG A 185 -10.01 -4.23 -2.56
C ARG A 185 -9.89 -4.08 -1.06
N VAL A 186 -11.00 -3.77 -0.40
CA VAL A 186 -11.10 -3.79 1.06
C VAL A 186 -10.95 -5.24 1.53
N LEU A 187 -9.92 -5.50 2.34
CA LEU A 187 -9.67 -6.82 2.93
C LEU A 187 -10.20 -6.89 4.36
N GLN A 188 -10.19 -5.76 5.07
CA GLN A 188 -10.75 -5.64 6.41
C GLN A 188 -11.26 -4.21 6.64
N SER A 189 -12.37 -4.09 7.36
CA SER A 189 -12.86 -2.82 7.90
C SER A 189 -13.02 -2.96 9.40
N GLN A 190 -12.30 -2.12 10.15
CA GLN A 190 -12.37 -2.01 11.61
C GLN A 190 -12.77 -0.57 11.96
N PRO A 191 -13.28 -0.31 13.18
CA PRO A 191 -13.70 1.04 13.58
C PRO A 191 -12.62 2.12 13.44
N HIS A 192 -11.34 1.74 13.52
CA HIS A 192 -10.20 2.66 13.46
C HIS A 192 -9.32 2.52 12.22
N ALA A 193 -9.47 1.43 11.47
CA ALA A 193 -8.55 1.09 10.39
C ALA A 193 -9.25 0.29 9.29
N ILE A 194 -8.90 0.60 8.04
CA ILE A 194 -9.25 -0.18 6.86
C ILE A 194 -7.96 -0.81 6.34
N ILE A 195 -8.00 -2.11 6.02
CA ILE A 195 -6.88 -2.81 5.40
C ILE A 195 -7.26 -3.15 3.96
N THR A 196 -6.39 -2.80 3.02
CA THR A 196 -6.60 -3.05 1.58
C THR A 196 -5.38 -3.71 0.93
N ASP A 197 -5.55 -4.25 -0.28
CA ASP A 197 -4.45 -4.54 -1.22
C ASP A 197 -4.21 -3.41 -2.24
N CYS A 198 -4.70 -2.19 -1.94
CA CYS A 198 -4.32 -0.99 -2.65
C CYS A 198 -2.94 -0.53 -2.13
N THR A 199 -1.88 -0.83 -2.89
CA THR A 199 -0.51 -0.67 -2.38
C THR A 199 -0.15 0.78 -2.12
N ILE A 200 0.29 1.11 -0.91
CA ILE A 200 0.82 2.44 -0.55
C ILE A 200 2.28 2.33 -0.11
N MET A 201 3.01 3.45 -0.10
CA MET A 201 4.34 3.59 0.47
C MET A 201 4.53 4.97 1.12
N GLY A 202 5.71 5.25 1.69
CA GLY A 202 6.05 6.58 2.18
C GLY A 202 5.75 7.67 1.14
N GLY A 203 5.22 8.81 1.60
CA GLY A 203 4.72 9.90 0.75
C GLY A 203 3.21 9.80 0.45
N ASP A 204 2.65 8.59 0.31
CA ASP A 204 1.20 8.39 0.16
C ASP A 204 0.44 8.68 1.46
N SER A 205 1.12 8.64 2.60
CA SER A 205 0.57 8.93 3.92
C SER A 205 -0.17 10.27 3.95
N GLY A 206 -1.46 10.22 4.29
CA GLY A 206 -2.41 11.32 4.29
C GLY A 206 -3.27 11.44 3.02
N GLY A 207 -2.96 10.68 1.96
CA GLY A 207 -3.75 10.65 0.72
C GLY A 207 -5.07 9.87 0.87
N PRO A 208 -6.09 10.18 0.05
CA PRO A 208 -7.41 9.58 0.20
C PRO A 208 -7.46 8.12 -0.25
N LEU A 209 -8.27 7.33 0.47
CA LEU A 209 -8.83 6.07 0.02
C LEU A 209 -10.31 6.31 -0.33
N LEU A 210 -10.70 6.05 -1.58
CA LEU A 210 -12.02 6.32 -2.13
C LEU A 210 -12.76 5.03 -2.50
N ASP A 211 -14.08 5.04 -2.38
CA ASP A 211 -14.94 4.05 -3.04
C ASP A 211 -15.11 4.37 -4.56
N LEU A 212 -15.84 3.52 -5.29
CA LEU A 212 -16.07 3.73 -6.74
C LEU A 212 -17.10 4.82 -7.03
N GLU A 213 -17.81 5.30 -6.01
CA GLU A 213 -18.68 6.47 -6.07
C GLU A 213 -17.90 7.77 -5.86
N GLY A 214 -16.64 7.66 -5.42
CA GLY A 214 -15.71 8.75 -5.16
C GLY A 214 -15.95 9.47 -3.84
N ASN A 215 -16.49 8.76 -2.85
CA ASN A 215 -16.56 9.21 -1.48
C ASN A 215 -15.31 8.77 -0.72
N LEU A 216 -14.86 9.63 0.20
CA LEU A 216 -13.71 9.35 1.04
C LEU A 216 -14.07 8.34 2.13
N ILE A 217 -13.49 7.14 2.07
CA ILE A 217 -13.73 6.05 3.02
C ILE A 217 -12.58 5.88 4.03
N GLY A 218 -11.39 6.39 3.72
CA GLY A 218 -10.27 6.41 4.66
C GLY A 218 -9.11 7.30 4.22
N ILE A 219 -8.10 7.44 5.09
CA ILE A 219 -6.88 8.20 4.85
C ILE A 219 -5.68 7.26 4.94
N SER A 220 -4.88 7.15 3.89
CA SER A 220 -3.71 6.26 3.85
C SER A 220 -2.72 6.60 4.96
N SER A 221 -2.29 5.63 5.76
CA SER A 221 -1.39 5.88 6.90
C SER A 221 -0.06 5.15 6.73
N ARG A 222 -0.10 3.81 6.70
CA ARG A 222 1.09 2.96 6.85
C ARG A 222 0.92 1.61 6.18
N CYS A 223 2.03 0.94 5.87
CA CYS A 223 2.03 -0.40 5.30
C CYS A 223 3.06 -1.30 5.97
N ASP A 224 2.89 -2.62 5.86
CA ASP A 224 3.94 -3.60 6.21
C ASP A 224 4.68 -4.11 4.95
N ASP A 225 5.50 -5.15 5.10
CA ASP A 225 6.29 -5.73 4.00
C ASP A 225 5.45 -6.41 2.90
N ARG A 226 4.21 -6.81 3.20
CA ARG A 226 3.28 -7.48 2.28
C ARG A 226 2.49 -6.46 1.48
N LEU A 227 2.27 -6.77 0.21
CA LEU A 227 1.43 -5.96 -0.68
C LEU A 227 -0.05 -5.95 -0.27
N THR A 228 -0.47 -6.86 0.61
CA THR A 228 -1.85 -7.00 1.09
C THR A 228 -2.10 -6.35 2.45
N THR A 229 -1.13 -5.66 3.02
CA THR A 229 -1.31 -4.94 4.29
C THR A 229 -1.01 -3.46 4.07
N ASN A 230 -2.03 -2.75 3.61
CA ASN A 230 -2.01 -1.30 3.47
C ASN A 230 -3.10 -0.75 4.40
N ILE A 231 -2.70 0.04 5.39
CA ILE A 231 -3.55 0.46 6.50
C ILE A 231 -3.92 1.92 6.30
N HIS A 232 -5.22 2.17 6.34
CA HIS A 232 -5.83 3.48 6.19
C HIS A 232 -6.62 3.80 7.46
N VAL A 233 -6.50 5.02 7.96
CA VAL A 233 -7.34 5.52 9.05
C VAL A 233 -8.78 5.57 8.54
N ALA A 234 -9.70 4.91 9.24
CA ALA A 234 -11.11 4.88 8.86
C ALA A 234 -11.71 6.30 8.88
N ILE A 235 -12.50 6.68 7.87
CA ILE A 235 -13.03 8.06 7.77
C ILE A 235 -13.90 8.44 8.98
N ASP A 236 -14.58 7.47 9.58
CA ASP A 236 -15.44 7.71 10.74
C ASP A 236 -14.64 8.09 12.01
N CYS A 237 -13.32 7.82 12.07
CA CYS A 237 -12.46 8.35 13.13
C CYS A 237 -12.37 9.89 13.10
N TYR A 238 -12.25 10.46 11.90
CA TYR A 238 -12.20 11.91 11.72
C TYR A 238 -13.54 12.55 12.09
N ARG A 239 -14.65 11.91 11.74
CA ARG A 239 -15.98 12.36 12.14
C ARG A 239 -16.20 12.31 13.63
N ALA A 240 -15.93 11.17 14.25
CA ALA A 240 -16.14 10.97 15.67
C ALA A 240 -15.34 11.94 16.53
N ASN A 241 -14.19 12.41 16.03
CA ASN A 241 -13.33 13.37 16.72
C ASN A 241 -13.32 14.77 16.09
N TRP A 242 -14.27 15.09 15.20
CA TRP A 242 -14.23 16.32 14.40
C TRP A 242 -14.11 17.58 15.24
N GLU A 243 -14.95 17.71 16.29
CA GLU A 243 -14.91 18.88 17.16
C GLU A 243 -13.56 19.08 17.84
N ARG A 244 -12.94 18.00 18.31
CA ARG A 244 -11.65 18.02 18.99
C ARG A 244 -10.55 18.42 18.01
N LEU A 245 -10.58 17.83 16.82
CA LEU A 245 -9.66 18.16 15.73
C LEU A 245 -9.80 19.63 15.32
N VAL A 246 -11.01 20.15 15.13
CA VAL A 246 -11.23 21.56 14.77
C VAL A 246 -10.80 22.53 15.88
N LYS A 247 -11.02 22.17 17.15
CA LYS A 247 -10.56 22.96 18.31
C LYS A 247 -9.04 23.00 18.46
N GLY A 248 -8.30 22.19 17.70
CA GLY A 248 -6.85 22.13 17.81
C GLY A 248 -6.36 21.24 18.94
N GLU A 249 -7.11 20.22 19.33
CA GLU A 249 -6.68 19.29 20.38
C GLU A 249 -5.66 18.27 19.83
N ASP A 250 -4.51 18.16 20.51
CA ASP A 250 -3.57 17.05 20.33
C ASP A 250 -3.92 15.97 21.37
N PHE A 251 -4.30 14.78 20.94
CA PHE A 251 -4.68 13.67 21.82
C PHE A 251 -4.15 12.33 21.30
N ALA A 252 -4.37 11.26 22.07
CA ALA A 252 -3.99 9.91 21.67
C ALA A 252 -5.11 8.93 22.04
N SER A 253 -5.85 8.46 21.04
CA SER A 253 -6.79 7.37 21.21
C SER A 253 -6.05 6.04 21.12
N THR A 254 -6.22 5.19 22.12
CA THR A 254 -5.90 3.77 21.96
C THR A 254 -6.94 3.18 21.01
N PRO A 255 -6.55 2.30 20.06
CA PRO A 255 -7.55 1.63 19.25
C PRO A 255 -8.41 0.83 20.21
N TRP A 256 -9.72 0.94 20.04
CA TRP A 256 -10.67 0.07 20.71
C TRP A 256 -10.18 -1.36 20.49
N SER A 257 -9.90 -2.11 21.56
CA SER A 257 -9.42 -3.49 21.43
C SER A 257 -10.37 -4.23 20.50
N VAL A 258 -9.87 -5.10 19.61
CA VAL A 258 -10.77 -5.81 18.69
C VAL A 258 -11.69 -6.70 19.53
N ALA A 259 -13.00 -6.55 19.35
CA ALA A 259 -13.98 -7.37 20.06
C ALA A 259 -13.75 -8.84 19.72
N TYR A 260 -13.88 -9.71 20.72
CA TYR A 260 -13.54 -11.11 20.60
C TYR A 260 -14.61 -12.00 21.24
N LEU A 261 -15.23 -12.86 20.45
CA LEU A 261 -16.21 -13.84 20.94
C LEU A 261 -15.53 -15.08 21.54
N GLY A 262 -14.45 -15.55 20.93
CA GLY A 262 -13.69 -16.73 21.38
C GLY A 262 -14.22 -18.07 20.90
N VAL A 263 -14.56 -18.14 19.62
CA VAL A 263 -14.88 -19.37 18.90
C VAL A 263 -13.96 -19.55 17.70
N ASP A 264 -13.78 -20.78 17.27
CA ASP A 264 -13.12 -21.16 16.01
C ASP A 264 -13.99 -22.19 15.28
N ARG A 265 -13.83 -22.29 13.95
CA ARG A 265 -14.65 -23.17 13.10
C ARG A 265 -14.19 -24.61 13.11
N VAL A 266 -15.07 -25.53 12.70
CA VAL A 266 -14.65 -26.85 12.21
C VAL A 266 -13.93 -26.64 10.87
N GLU A 267 -12.70 -27.14 10.73
CA GLU A 267 -11.97 -27.07 9.46
C GLU A 267 -12.72 -27.82 8.34
N ASP A 268 -12.64 -27.30 7.11
CA ASP A 268 -13.27 -27.85 5.90
C ASP A 268 -14.80 -28.05 5.94
N SER A 269 -15.49 -27.45 6.93
CA SER A 269 -16.95 -27.41 6.98
C SER A 269 -17.51 -26.32 6.07
N SER A 270 -18.49 -26.68 5.22
CA SER A 270 -19.30 -25.72 4.46
C SER A 270 -20.36 -25.02 5.32
N GLU A 271 -20.68 -25.59 6.48
CA GLU A 271 -21.62 -25.06 7.45
C GLU A 271 -20.93 -24.17 8.49
N PRO A 272 -21.62 -23.14 9.04
CA PRO A 272 -21.10 -22.25 10.08
C PRO A 272 -21.01 -22.94 11.46
N ARG A 273 -20.23 -24.01 11.58
CA ARG A 273 -20.14 -24.84 12.79
C ARG A 273 -18.95 -24.46 13.67
N ILE A 274 -19.18 -24.39 14.98
CA ILE A 274 -18.12 -24.16 15.98
C ILE A 274 -17.30 -25.44 16.15
N GLY A 275 -16.01 -25.37 15.89
CA GLY A 275 -15.06 -26.47 16.10
C GLY A 275 -14.23 -26.31 17.37
N TRP A 276 -14.10 -25.09 17.89
CA TRP A 276 -13.35 -24.82 19.11
C TRP A 276 -13.92 -23.63 19.86
N ILE A 277 -13.81 -23.66 21.19
CA ILE A 277 -14.18 -22.55 22.08
C ILE A 277 -13.00 -22.29 23.01
N TYR A 278 -12.65 -21.01 23.14
CA TYR A 278 -11.55 -20.60 24.01
C TYR A 278 -12.03 -20.43 25.44
N ASP A 279 -11.29 -21.00 26.38
CA ASP A 279 -11.59 -20.87 27.82
C ASP A 279 -11.56 -19.40 28.25
N GLY A 280 -12.48 -19.04 29.15
CA GLY A 280 -12.64 -17.67 29.65
C GLY A 280 -13.21 -16.67 28.64
N SER A 281 -13.53 -17.09 27.41
CA SER A 281 -14.11 -16.22 26.39
C SER A 281 -15.59 -15.89 26.60
N GLY A 282 -16.08 -14.87 25.89
CA GLY A 282 -17.51 -14.53 25.85
C GLY A 282 -18.38 -15.68 25.38
N ALA A 283 -17.90 -16.50 24.45
CA ALA A 283 -18.60 -17.69 23.98
C ALA A 283 -18.72 -18.78 25.05
N ALA A 284 -17.63 -19.07 25.75
CA ALA A 284 -17.64 -20.03 26.85
C ALA A 284 -18.60 -19.58 27.97
N GLN A 285 -18.55 -18.29 28.32
CA GLN A 285 -19.44 -17.71 29.34
C GLN A 285 -20.91 -17.71 28.91
N ALA A 286 -21.18 -17.54 27.61
CA ALA A 286 -22.52 -17.60 27.04
C ALA A 286 -23.07 -19.04 26.91
N GLY A 287 -22.26 -20.06 27.17
CA GLY A 287 -22.66 -21.47 27.07
C GLY A 287 -22.72 -22.00 25.63
N LEU A 288 -22.00 -21.38 24.68
CA LEU A 288 -21.76 -21.99 23.37
C LEU A 288 -20.97 -23.30 23.55
N GLN A 289 -21.17 -24.25 22.63
CA GLN A 289 -20.52 -25.57 22.66
C GLN A 289 -19.88 -25.90 21.31
N VAL A 290 -18.81 -26.70 21.37
CA VAL A 290 -18.24 -27.31 20.16
C VAL A 290 -19.30 -28.19 19.51
N GLY A 291 -19.47 -28.04 18.20
CA GLY A 291 -20.50 -28.70 17.41
C GLY A 291 -21.74 -27.85 17.15
N ASP A 292 -21.94 -26.74 17.88
CA ASP A 292 -23.04 -25.80 17.62
C ASP A 292 -22.98 -25.27 16.19
N LEU A 293 -24.13 -25.31 15.50
CA LEU A 293 -24.29 -24.70 14.18
C LEU A 293 -24.84 -23.28 14.35
N LEU A 294 -24.05 -22.28 13.98
CA LEU A 294 -24.45 -20.88 14.09
C LEU A 294 -25.50 -20.54 13.03
N LEU A 295 -26.66 -20.06 13.47
CA LEU A 295 -27.77 -19.69 12.59
C LEU A 295 -27.86 -18.18 12.41
N LYS A 296 -27.75 -17.40 13.49
CA LYS A 296 -27.74 -15.94 13.44
C LYS A 296 -26.78 -15.32 14.44
N PHE A 297 -26.32 -14.12 14.13
CA PHE A 297 -25.57 -13.25 15.02
C PHE A 297 -26.18 -11.83 14.94
N ASP A 298 -26.69 -11.33 16.07
CA ASP A 298 -27.47 -10.09 16.18
C ASP A 298 -28.53 -9.95 15.08
N GLY A 299 -29.35 -10.99 14.92
CA GLY A 299 -30.40 -11.05 13.90
C GLY A 299 -29.91 -11.27 12.46
N THR A 300 -28.60 -11.23 12.19
CA THR A 300 -28.02 -11.49 10.87
C THR A 300 -27.86 -12.99 10.63
N THR A 301 -28.53 -13.55 9.62
CA THR A 301 -28.42 -14.98 9.27
C THR A 301 -27.03 -15.34 8.76
N LEU A 302 -26.49 -16.42 9.31
CA LEU A 302 -25.20 -17.00 8.94
C LEU A 302 -25.44 -18.26 8.10
N SER A 303 -25.02 -18.20 6.84
CA SER A 303 -24.97 -19.35 5.93
C SER A 303 -23.59 -19.98 5.87
N GLN A 304 -22.53 -19.23 6.23
CA GLN A 304 -21.14 -19.67 6.25
C GLN A 304 -20.42 -19.06 7.43
N TYR A 305 -19.45 -19.79 8.00
CA TYR A 305 -18.71 -19.34 9.18
C TYR A 305 -18.01 -18.00 8.96
N ASP A 306 -17.48 -17.77 7.75
CA ASP A 306 -16.68 -16.59 7.42
C ASP A 306 -17.48 -15.27 7.46
N GLN A 307 -18.81 -15.35 7.60
CA GLN A 307 -19.68 -14.20 7.84
C GLN A 307 -19.67 -13.72 9.30
N LEU A 308 -19.29 -14.57 10.28
CA LEU A 308 -19.29 -14.22 11.70
C LEU A 308 -18.19 -13.20 12.09
N PRO A 309 -16.89 -13.38 11.71
CA PRO A 309 -15.83 -12.48 12.14
C PRO A 309 -16.05 -11.00 11.78
N PRO A 310 -16.48 -10.63 10.54
CA PRO A 310 -16.80 -9.24 10.20
C PRO A 310 -17.89 -8.61 11.09
N LEU A 311 -18.86 -9.41 11.55
CA LEU A 311 -19.92 -8.92 12.44
C LEU A 311 -19.38 -8.62 13.84
N ILE A 312 -18.48 -9.47 14.35
CA ILE A 312 -17.78 -9.23 15.62
C ILE A 312 -16.85 -8.02 15.51
N GLU A 313 -16.13 -7.86 14.39
CA GLU A 313 -15.19 -6.75 14.15
C GLU A 313 -15.84 -5.36 14.20
N ARG A 314 -17.16 -5.29 13.94
CA ARG A 314 -17.95 -4.05 14.02
C ARG A 314 -18.41 -3.70 15.44
N ARG A 315 -18.15 -4.56 16.40
CA ARG A 315 -18.53 -4.40 17.82
C ARG A 315 -17.34 -3.94 18.65
N ARG A 316 -17.63 -3.54 19.89
CA ARG A 316 -16.64 -3.16 20.90
C ARG A 316 -16.49 -4.28 21.93
N PRO A 317 -15.32 -4.42 22.55
CA PRO A 317 -15.19 -5.17 23.77
C PRO A 317 -16.19 -4.70 24.81
N GLY A 318 -16.88 -5.64 25.43
CA GLY A 318 -17.95 -5.40 26.38
C GLY A 318 -19.35 -5.33 25.77
N ASP A 319 -19.49 -5.20 24.44
CA ASP A 319 -20.80 -5.27 23.78
C ASP A 319 -21.44 -6.65 24.04
N GLU A 320 -22.75 -6.65 24.29
CA GLU A 320 -23.56 -7.86 24.36
C GLU A 320 -24.16 -8.14 22.98
N VAL A 321 -24.03 -9.38 22.53
CA VAL A 321 -24.53 -9.86 21.24
C VAL A 321 -25.42 -11.08 21.43
N GLU A 322 -26.42 -11.23 20.57
CA GLU A 322 -27.33 -12.37 20.56
C GLU A 322 -26.94 -13.35 19.45
N ILE A 323 -26.85 -14.64 19.81
CA ILE A 323 -26.39 -15.69 18.91
C ILE A 323 -27.43 -16.80 18.90
N GLU A 324 -28.03 -17.04 17.74
CA GLU A 324 -28.91 -18.18 17.54
C GLU A 324 -28.07 -19.36 17.02
N VAL A 325 -28.15 -20.52 17.70
CA VAL A 325 -27.45 -21.75 17.30
C VAL A 325 -28.40 -22.94 17.25
N ARG A 326 -28.04 -23.94 16.45
CA ARG A 326 -28.64 -25.28 16.52
C ARG A 326 -27.69 -26.25 17.22
N ARG A 327 -28.18 -26.92 18.24
CA ARG A 327 -27.46 -27.93 19.03
C ARG A 327 -28.27 -29.22 19.02
N GLY A 328 -27.84 -30.20 18.22
CA GLY A 328 -28.68 -31.36 17.92
C GLY A 328 -29.94 -30.91 17.18
N ASP A 329 -31.11 -31.26 17.72
CA ASP A 329 -32.42 -30.88 17.18
C ASP A 329 -32.95 -29.55 17.77
N ASP A 330 -32.31 -29.03 18.82
CA ASP A 330 -32.75 -27.82 19.52
C ASP A 330 -32.17 -26.56 18.88
N GLN A 331 -32.99 -25.50 18.80
CA GLN A 331 -32.56 -24.15 18.44
C GLN A 331 -32.52 -23.27 19.68
N LEU A 332 -31.34 -22.74 19.99
CA LEU A 332 -31.05 -21.97 21.20
C LEU A 332 -30.69 -20.53 20.83
N THR A 333 -31.07 -19.59 21.70
CA THR A 333 -30.64 -18.19 21.61
C THR A 333 -29.79 -17.87 22.84
N LEU A 334 -28.54 -17.49 22.62
CA LEU A 334 -27.55 -17.23 23.66
C LEU A 334 -27.10 -15.77 23.61
N LYS A 335 -26.90 -15.16 24.77
CA LYS A 335 -26.33 -13.80 24.86
C LYS A 335 -24.88 -13.90 25.29
N ALA A 336 -23.99 -13.34 24.48
CA ALA A 336 -22.56 -13.35 24.74
C ALA A 336 -22.03 -11.93 24.91
N LYS A 337 -21.20 -11.72 25.93
CA LYS A 337 -20.46 -10.47 26.09
C LYS A 337 -19.10 -10.59 25.42
N LEU A 338 -18.80 -9.70 24.47
CA LEU A 338 -17.55 -9.75 23.72
C LEU A 338 -16.36 -9.31 24.61
N GLY A 339 -15.24 -10.03 24.51
CA GLY A 339 -14.01 -9.69 25.22
C GLY A 339 -13.14 -8.67 24.48
N ALA A 340 -12.12 -8.15 25.18
CA ALA A 340 -11.03 -7.34 24.60
C ALA A 340 -9.84 -8.23 24.23
N ARG A 341 -9.10 -7.86 23.18
CA ARG A 341 -8.00 -8.67 22.67
C ARG A 341 -6.65 -7.96 22.83
N GLU A 342 -5.88 -8.32 23.86
CA GLU A 342 -4.52 -7.78 24.09
C GLU A 342 -3.39 -8.79 23.74
N ASP A 343 -3.59 -10.11 23.83
CA ASP A 343 -2.45 -11.08 23.91
C ASP A 343 -2.33 -12.17 22.82
N TRP A 344 -2.85 -12.00 21.60
CA TRP A 344 -3.00 -13.12 20.62
C TRP A 344 -2.26 -13.03 19.27
N VAL A 345 -1.27 -12.14 19.15
CA VAL A 345 -0.64 -11.72 17.87
C VAL A 345 0.08 -12.86 17.10
N GLY A 346 0.45 -13.97 17.75
CA GLY A 346 1.26 -15.05 17.14
C GLY A 346 0.51 -16.03 16.23
N ARG A 347 -0.67 -16.53 16.64
CA ARG A 347 -1.40 -17.62 15.93
C ARG A 347 -2.46 -17.13 14.93
N PHE A 348 -3.07 -15.97 15.17
CA PHE A 348 -4.05 -15.36 14.25
C PHE A 348 -3.43 -14.90 12.92
N ARG A 349 -2.12 -14.62 12.93
CA ARG A 349 -1.31 -14.25 11.77
C ARG A 349 -1.27 -15.31 10.66
N ASN A 350 -1.77 -16.53 10.91
CA ASN A 350 -1.75 -17.66 9.98
C ASN A 350 -3.11 -17.98 9.32
N TRP A 351 -4.24 -17.70 9.97
CA TRP A 351 -5.59 -18.00 9.43
C TRP A 351 -5.96 -17.06 8.27
N TRP A 352 -5.69 -15.75 8.40
CA TRP A 352 -5.91 -14.73 7.37
C TRP A 352 -4.97 -14.80 6.16
N ARG A 353 -3.87 -15.58 6.26
CA ARG A 353 -2.98 -15.82 5.11
C ARG A 353 -3.67 -16.60 3.99
N ARG A 354 -4.75 -17.32 4.32
CA ARG A 354 -5.40 -18.29 3.44
C ARG A 354 -6.60 -17.74 2.68
N ASP A 355 -7.27 -16.70 3.18
CA ASP A 355 -8.42 -16.14 2.46
C ASP A 355 -8.00 -15.18 1.34
N GLN A 356 -7.74 -15.76 0.18
CA GLN A 356 -7.34 -15.05 -1.03
C GLN A 356 -8.55 -14.48 -1.79
N GLN A 357 -9.79 -14.85 -1.43
CA GLN A 357 -10.98 -14.72 -2.29
C GLN A 357 -11.53 -13.29 -2.47
N TYR A 358 -10.97 -12.31 -1.76
CA TYR A 358 -11.42 -10.91 -1.80
C TYR A 358 -10.39 -9.96 -2.41
N ARG A 359 -9.25 -10.48 -2.85
CA ARG A 359 -8.10 -9.70 -3.32
C ARG A 359 -8.28 -9.28 -4.78
N LYS A 360 -7.67 -8.18 -5.19
CA LYS A 360 -7.70 -7.71 -6.59
C LYS A 360 -7.11 -8.71 -7.59
N ASN A 361 -6.36 -9.71 -7.11
CA ASN A 361 -5.75 -10.78 -7.90
C ASN A 361 -6.34 -12.17 -7.56
N ASP A 362 -7.53 -12.24 -6.95
CA ASP A 362 -8.16 -13.51 -6.62
C ASP A 362 -8.64 -14.27 -7.88
N ALA A 363 -9.00 -15.54 -7.70
CA ALA A 363 -9.41 -16.42 -8.80
C ALA A 363 -10.63 -15.90 -9.58
N ARG A 364 -11.58 -15.21 -8.94
CA ARG A 364 -12.76 -14.62 -9.60
C ARG A 364 -12.36 -13.43 -10.45
N VAL A 365 -11.51 -12.53 -9.93
CA VAL A 365 -11.03 -11.38 -10.72
C VAL A 365 -10.20 -11.86 -11.91
N ARG A 366 -9.31 -12.83 -11.69
CA ARG A 366 -8.51 -13.43 -12.77
C ARG A 366 -9.37 -14.14 -13.82
N ALA A 367 -10.42 -14.85 -13.40
CA ALA A 367 -11.36 -15.47 -14.32
C ALA A 367 -12.12 -14.43 -15.15
N ALA A 368 -12.54 -13.32 -14.55
CA ALA A 368 -13.18 -12.21 -15.27
C ALA A 368 -12.22 -11.58 -16.30
N CYS A 369 -10.96 -11.34 -15.91
CA CYS A 369 -9.91 -10.91 -16.83
C CYS A 369 -9.72 -11.91 -17.98
N ARG A 370 -9.58 -13.21 -17.69
CA ARG A 370 -9.40 -14.25 -18.71
C ARG A 370 -10.57 -14.31 -19.69
N ALA A 371 -11.81 -14.20 -19.20
CA ALA A 371 -12.99 -14.21 -20.05
C ALA A 371 -13.01 -13.03 -21.03
N ALA A 372 -12.41 -11.90 -20.65
CA ALA A 372 -12.34 -10.69 -21.48
C ALA A 372 -11.07 -10.64 -22.37
N MET A 373 -9.96 -11.22 -21.92
CA MET A 373 -8.66 -11.17 -22.56
C MET A 373 -8.44 -12.37 -23.49
N ALA A 374 -8.65 -12.20 -24.80
CA ALA A 374 -8.43 -13.22 -25.82
C ALA A 374 -6.93 -13.53 -26.12
N VAL A 375 -6.00 -13.28 -25.19
CA VAL A 375 -4.55 -13.11 -25.42
C VAL A 375 -3.71 -14.38 -25.18
N THR A 376 -4.35 -15.54 -25.00
CA THR A 376 -3.81 -16.63 -24.16
C THR A 376 -2.51 -17.33 -24.60
N THR A 377 -1.86 -16.95 -25.71
CA THR A 377 -0.61 -17.61 -26.19
C THR A 377 0.47 -16.69 -26.74
N ALA A 378 0.34 -15.36 -26.56
CA ALA A 378 1.30 -14.39 -27.11
C ALA A 378 2.47 -14.03 -26.16
N THR A 379 2.55 -14.66 -24.98
CA THR A 379 3.65 -14.47 -24.03
C THR A 379 4.53 -15.73 -23.98
N LEU A 380 5.85 -15.56 -24.00
CA LEU A 380 6.84 -16.63 -23.87
C LEU A 380 7.71 -16.43 -22.63
N GLU A 381 8.27 -17.52 -22.11
CA GLU A 381 9.42 -17.47 -21.22
C GLU A 381 10.69 -17.23 -22.03
N VAL A 382 11.53 -16.28 -21.61
CA VAL A 382 12.85 -16.01 -22.19
C VAL A 382 13.91 -16.52 -21.23
N LEU A 383 14.75 -17.40 -21.76
CA LEU A 383 15.83 -18.07 -21.04
C LEU A 383 17.18 -17.52 -21.50
N ALA A 384 18.09 -17.32 -20.55
CA ALA A 384 19.51 -17.05 -20.77
C ALA A 384 20.33 -18.15 -20.09
N ASP A 385 21.17 -18.86 -20.84
CA ASP A 385 21.93 -20.03 -20.37
C ASP A 385 21.02 -21.06 -19.64
N GLY A 386 19.83 -21.29 -20.19
CA GLY A 386 18.81 -22.20 -19.65
C GLY A 386 18.04 -21.70 -18.42
N ARG A 387 18.30 -20.48 -17.93
CA ARG A 387 17.60 -19.89 -16.78
C ARG A 387 16.56 -18.87 -17.22
N LEU A 388 15.37 -18.90 -16.62
CA LEU A 388 14.35 -17.85 -16.82
C LEU A 388 14.89 -16.51 -16.36
N VAL A 389 14.99 -15.55 -17.29
CA VAL A 389 15.44 -14.19 -17.02
C VAL A 389 14.36 -13.15 -17.24
N ALA A 390 13.45 -13.39 -18.18
CA ALA A 390 12.42 -12.45 -18.57
C ALA A 390 11.22 -13.19 -19.18
N TRP A 391 10.12 -12.48 -19.36
CA TRP A 391 9.09 -12.86 -20.31
C TRP A 391 9.35 -12.18 -21.66
N GLY A 392 8.73 -12.69 -22.70
CA GLY A 392 8.77 -12.14 -24.04
C GLY A 392 7.37 -12.02 -24.60
N THR A 393 7.15 -11.03 -25.43
CA THR A 393 5.86 -10.78 -26.09
C THR A 393 6.00 -11.04 -27.58
N VAL A 394 5.22 -11.97 -28.12
CA VAL A 394 5.17 -12.25 -29.56
C VAL A 394 4.49 -11.08 -30.27
N VAL A 395 5.25 -10.38 -31.10
CA VAL A 395 4.78 -9.18 -31.83
C VAL A 395 4.47 -9.46 -33.30
N ASP A 396 4.91 -10.61 -33.82
CA ASP A 396 4.65 -11.04 -35.21
C ASP A 396 4.55 -12.57 -35.27
N PRO A 397 3.57 -13.13 -36.01
CA PRO A 397 3.37 -14.58 -36.12
C PRO A 397 4.57 -15.35 -36.69
N ARG A 398 5.50 -14.70 -37.39
CA ARG A 398 6.75 -15.27 -37.92
C ARG A 398 7.80 -15.58 -36.82
N GLY A 399 7.47 -15.34 -35.56
CA GLY A 399 8.32 -15.65 -34.41
C GLY A 399 9.19 -14.49 -33.94
N TYR A 400 8.73 -13.24 -34.14
CA TYR A 400 9.41 -12.09 -33.56
C TYR A 400 8.87 -11.79 -32.16
N VAL A 401 9.79 -11.67 -31.21
CA VAL A 401 9.47 -11.55 -29.78
C VAL A 401 10.20 -10.35 -29.20
N VAL A 402 9.46 -9.44 -28.57
CA VAL A 402 10.03 -8.32 -27.81
C VAL A 402 10.26 -8.73 -26.36
N THR A 403 11.41 -8.40 -25.81
CA THR A 403 11.75 -8.61 -24.39
C THR A 403 12.69 -7.52 -23.89
N LYS A 404 13.24 -7.67 -22.68
CA LYS A 404 14.12 -6.70 -22.03
C LYS A 404 15.58 -6.93 -22.39
N ALA A 405 16.23 -5.93 -23.00
CA ALA A 405 17.61 -6.04 -23.46
C ALA A 405 18.60 -6.27 -22.31
N SER A 406 18.44 -5.58 -21.18
CA SER A 406 19.40 -5.66 -20.07
C SER A 406 19.37 -6.98 -19.30
N LEU A 407 18.49 -7.91 -19.65
CA LEU A 407 18.39 -9.23 -19.01
C LEU A 407 18.93 -10.36 -19.90
N LEU A 408 19.38 -10.03 -21.12
CA LEU A 408 19.91 -11.00 -22.06
C LEU A 408 21.41 -11.13 -21.90
N SER A 409 21.87 -12.36 -21.78
CA SER A 409 23.29 -12.75 -21.75
C SER A 409 23.43 -14.20 -22.24
N GLY A 410 24.60 -14.57 -22.73
CA GLY A 410 24.89 -15.97 -23.09
C GLY A 410 23.96 -16.51 -24.18
N GLU A 411 23.63 -17.80 -24.09
CA GLU A 411 22.73 -18.47 -25.03
C GLU A 411 21.27 -18.14 -24.72
N ILE A 412 20.54 -17.63 -25.70
CA ILE A 412 19.16 -17.18 -25.54
C ILE A 412 18.21 -18.23 -26.14
N ALA A 413 17.16 -18.56 -25.40
CA ALA A 413 16.07 -19.40 -25.88
C ALA A 413 14.71 -18.86 -25.43
N CYS A 414 13.65 -19.22 -26.16
CA CYS A 414 12.28 -18.92 -25.78
C CYS A 414 11.46 -20.20 -25.68
N ARG A 415 10.45 -20.24 -24.81
CA ARG A 415 9.48 -21.34 -24.75
C ARG A 415 8.10 -20.87 -24.31
N VAL A 416 7.09 -21.63 -24.67
CA VAL A 416 5.78 -21.58 -24.00
C VAL A 416 5.89 -22.14 -22.57
N ALA A 417 4.94 -21.84 -21.69
CA ALA A 417 4.93 -22.31 -20.31
C ALA A 417 5.16 -23.83 -20.22
N GLY A 418 6.28 -24.24 -19.60
CA GLY A 418 6.63 -25.66 -19.43
C GLY A 418 6.91 -26.45 -20.72
N GLY A 419 6.97 -25.79 -21.88
CA GLY A 419 7.22 -26.41 -23.19
C GLY A 419 8.70 -26.61 -23.53
N ALA A 420 8.94 -27.15 -24.73
CA ALA A 420 10.29 -27.24 -25.29
C ALA A 420 10.84 -25.83 -25.60
N ALA A 421 12.13 -25.64 -25.36
CA ALA A 421 12.81 -24.39 -25.67
C ALA A 421 13.30 -24.35 -27.12
N TRP A 422 13.06 -23.22 -27.76
CA TRP A 422 13.56 -22.88 -29.09
C TRP A 422 14.72 -21.90 -28.95
N PRO A 423 15.86 -22.13 -29.61
CA PRO A 423 16.92 -21.12 -29.70
C PRO A 423 16.37 -19.81 -30.25
N ALA A 424 16.85 -18.70 -29.70
CA ALA A 424 16.43 -17.36 -30.08
C ALA A 424 17.65 -16.52 -30.46
N THR A 425 17.57 -15.82 -31.59
CA THR A 425 18.62 -14.92 -32.05
C THR A 425 18.24 -13.47 -31.78
N LEU A 426 19.17 -12.68 -31.24
CA LEU A 426 18.98 -11.24 -31.09
C LEU A 426 19.04 -10.57 -32.46
N VAL A 427 17.92 -9.97 -32.89
CA VAL A 427 17.80 -9.22 -34.15
C VAL A 427 18.29 -7.78 -33.94
N ARG A 428 17.82 -7.14 -32.87
CA ARG A 428 18.15 -5.74 -32.53
C ARG A 428 17.90 -5.46 -31.05
N ALA A 429 18.61 -4.48 -30.51
CA ALA A 429 18.34 -3.93 -29.18
C ALA A 429 18.29 -2.39 -29.17
N SER A 430 17.50 -1.83 -28.26
CA SER A 430 17.54 -0.43 -27.85
C SER A 430 17.90 -0.37 -26.38
N LEU A 431 19.15 -0.02 -26.08
CA LEU A 431 19.60 0.16 -24.70
C LEU A 431 18.92 1.37 -24.03
N GLU A 432 18.48 2.36 -24.79
CA GLU A 432 17.75 3.51 -24.23
C GLU A 432 16.38 3.10 -23.69
N HIS A 433 15.62 2.31 -24.46
CA HIS A 433 14.30 1.83 -24.04
C HIS A 433 14.34 0.54 -23.24
N ASP A 434 15.50 -0.14 -23.22
CA ASP A 434 15.67 -1.48 -22.66
C ASP A 434 14.91 -2.58 -23.41
N LEU A 435 14.77 -2.43 -24.72
CA LEU A 435 14.07 -3.39 -25.58
C LEU A 435 15.03 -4.24 -26.38
N ALA A 436 14.74 -5.52 -26.50
CA ALA A 436 15.37 -6.44 -27.45
C ALA A 436 14.30 -7.08 -28.32
N LEU A 437 14.61 -7.23 -29.60
CA LEU A 437 13.84 -7.98 -30.57
C LEU A 437 14.57 -9.30 -30.84
N LEU A 438 13.91 -10.40 -30.52
CA LEU A 438 14.39 -11.75 -30.76
C LEU A 438 13.66 -12.36 -31.95
N LYS A 439 14.36 -13.22 -32.70
CA LYS A 439 13.78 -14.14 -33.68
C LYS A 439 13.84 -15.56 -33.12
N VAL A 440 12.71 -16.25 -33.15
CA VAL A 440 12.57 -17.64 -32.68
C VAL A 440 12.04 -18.50 -33.82
N ASP A 441 12.60 -19.69 -34.00
CA ASP A 441 12.15 -20.65 -35.01
C ASP A 441 11.22 -21.69 -34.38
N ALA A 442 10.00 -21.24 -34.07
CA ALA A 442 8.96 -22.01 -33.39
C ALA A 442 7.73 -22.31 -34.28
N GLY A 443 7.85 -22.11 -35.60
CA GLY A 443 6.69 -22.12 -36.50
C GLY A 443 5.85 -20.84 -36.38
N THR A 444 4.53 -20.95 -36.62
CA THR A 444 3.61 -19.81 -36.50
C THR A 444 3.17 -19.62 -35.06
N LEU A 445 3.40 -18.42 -34.52
CA LEU A 445 2.98 -18.04 -33.16
C LEU A 445 1.77 -17.09 -33.19
N THR A 446 1.04 -17.02 -32.09
CA THR A 446 -0.01 -16.01 -31.89
C THR A 446 0.63 -14.68 -31.53
N ALA A 447 0.47 -13.66 -32.36
CA ALA A 447 0.92 -12.30 -32.06
C ALA A 447 -0.12 -11.53 -31.24
N VAL A 448 0.35 -10.54 -30.47
CA VAL A 448 -0.52 -9.65 -29.72
C VAL A 448 -1.35 -8.72 -30.62
N THR A 449 -2.52 -8.32 -30.11
CA THR A 449 -3.27 -7.19 -30.66
C THR A 449 -2.92 -5.93 -29.88
N TRP A 450 -2.49 -4.87 -30.56
CA TRP A 450 -2.14 -3.60 -29.94
C TRP A 450 -3.38 -2.74 -29.71
N ARG A 451 -3.37 -1.98 -28.61
CA ARG A 451 -4.30 -0.86 -28.44
C ARG A 451 -3.81 0.32 -29.29
N THR A 452 -4.74 1.03 -29.92
CA THR A 452 -4.42 2.15 -30.82
C THR A 452 -4.84 3.51 -30.27
N ASP A 453 -5.79 3.53 -29.35
CA ASP A 453 -6.27 4.75 -28.69
C ASP A 453 -5.42 5.07 -27.44
N PRO A 454 -5.32 6.37 -27.06
CA PRO A 454 -4.55 6.78 -25.89
C PRO A 454 -5.04 6.14 -24.59
N VAL A 455 -4.08 5.73 -23.77
CA VAL A 455 -4.34 5.17 -22.45
C VAL A 455 -4.35 6.28 -21.40
N VAL A 456 -5.34 6.26 -20.52
CA VAL A 456 -5.53 7.30 -19.49
C VAL A 456 -5.35 6.72 -18.09
N THR A 457 -5.06 7.59 -17.11
CA THR A 457 -5.00 7.18 -15.70
C THR A 457 -6.32 6.55 -15.28
N GLY A 458 -6.26 5.36 -14.66
CA GLY A 458 -7.43 4.57 -14.28
C GLY A 458 -7.86 3.51 -15.28
N THR A 459 -7.26 3.44 -16.47
CA THR A 459 -7.41 2.26 -17.36
C THR A 459 -6.99 1.00 -16.61
N LEU A 460 -7.89 0.01 -16.54
CA LEU A 460 -7.62 -1.27 -15.90
C LEU A 460 -6.67 -2.07 -16.79
N VAL A 461 -5.65 -2.64 -16.16
CA VAL A 461 -4.60 -3.39 -16.86
C VAL A 461 -4.21 -4.65 -16.14
N ALA A 462 -3.71 -5.62 -16.89
CA ALA A 462 -3.21 -6.89 -16.39
C ALA A 462 -1.89 -7.30 -17.04
N ALA A 463 -1.00 -7.90 -16.25
CA ALA A 463 0.19 -8.58 -16.76
C ALA A 463 -0.14 -10.06 -17.06
N VAL A 464 0.18 -10.52 -18.27
CA VAL A 464 -0.25 -11.85 -18.77
C VAL A 464 0.90 -12.82 -18.81
N ALA A 465 0.73 -13.98 -18.16
CA ALA A 465 1.71 -15.05 -18.15
C ALA A 465 1.72 -15.87 -19.46
N PRO A 466 2.79 -16.65 -19.70
CA PRO A 466 2.88 -17.57 -20.84
C PRO A 466 1.78 -18.65 -20.92
N ASP A 467 1.07 -18.92 -19.83
CA ASP A 467 -0.11 -19.81 -19.79
C ASP A 467 -1.44 -19.08 -20.09
N GLY A 468 -1.38 -17.77 -20.37
CA GLY A 468 -2.53 -16.92 -20.64
C GLY A 468 -3.18 -16.33 -19.39
N GLU A 469 -2.69 -16.62 -18.18
CA GLU A 469 -3.29 -16.09 -16.96
C GLU A 469 -2.95 -14.62 -16.73
N ALA A 470 -3.96 -13.85 -16.30
CA ALA A 470 -3.73 -12.54 -15.69
C ALA A 470 -3.06 -12.75 -14.31
N THR A 471 -1.76 -12.48 -14.21
CA THR A 471 -1.01 -12.74 -12.97
C THR A 471 -1.10 -11.59 -11.97
N ALA A 472 -1.18 -10.36 -12.49
CA ALA A 472 -1.24 -9.13 -11.72
C ALA A 472 -2.17 -8.11 -12.39
N ILE A 473 -3.20 -7.69 -11.67
CA ILE A 473 -4.27 -6.77 -12.09
C ILE A 473 -4.11 -5.45 -11.33
N GLY A 474 -4.40 -4.36 -12.02
CA GLY A 474 -4.20 -3.00 -11.54
C GLY A 474 -4.74 -1.96 -12.50
N VAL A 475 -4.27 -0.73 -12.38
CA VAL A 475 -4.59 0.39 -13.26
C VAL A 475 -3.32 1.08 -13.74
N VAL A 476 -3.42 1.78 -14.86
CA VAL A 476 -2.49 2.83 -15.22
C VAL A 476 -2.57 3.92 -14.15
N SER A 477 -1.45 4.18 -13.49
CA SER A 477 -1.38 5.02 -12.30
C SER A 477 -1.15 6.49 -12.60
N ALA A 478 -0.58 6.80 -13.76
CA ALA A 478 -0.30 8.15 -14.22
C ALA A 478 -0.11 8.17 -15.73
N GLU A 479 -0.13 9.37 -16.30
CA GLU A 479 0.15 9.60 -17.72
C GLU A 479 1.59 9.20 -18.11
N PRO A 480 1.81 8.85 -19.40
CA PRO A 480 3.14 8.57 -19.91
C PRO A 480 4.14 9.68 -19.62
N ARG A 481 5.34 9.33 -19.15
CA ARG A 481 6.35 10.32 -18.75
C ARG A 481 7.77 9.77 -18.82
N ALA A 482 8.75 10.67 -18.88
CA ALA A 482 10.15 10.30 -18.71
C ALA A 482 10.48 9.92 -17.26
N VAL A 483 11.40 8.99 -17.10
CA VAL A 483 12.04 8.68 -15.81
C VAL A 483 13.52 9.02 -15.97
N PRO A 484 13.94 10.25 -15.62
CA PRO A 484 15.33 10.67 -15.77
C PRO A 484 16.24 9.82 -14.87
N ARG A 485 17.52 9.75 -15.23
CA ARG A 485 18.51 9.15 -14.34
C ARG A 485 18.67 10.04 -13.10
N SER A 486 18.63 9.46 -11.92
CA SER A 486 18.85 10.21 -10.69
C SER A 486 20.36 10.44 -10.50
N GLU A 487 20.78 11.69 -10.34
CA GLU A 487 22.17 12.01 -9.95
C GLU A 487 22.47 11.51 -8.52
N ARG A 488 21.43 11.39 -7.69
CA ARG A 488 21.51 11.11 -6.25
C ARG A 488 21.93 9.68 -5.90
N TYR A 489 21.62 8.68 -6.73
CA TYR A 489 21.89 7.26 -6.43
C TYR A 489 22.92 6.61 -7.34
N GLY A 490 23.68 7.40 -8.12
CA GLY A 490 24.90 6.96 -8.80
C GLY A 490 24.76 5.61 -9.51
N HIS A 491 23.72 5.44 -10.35
CA HIS A 491 23.17 4.17 -10.89
C HIS A 491 24.10 3.30 -11.75
N ARG A 492 25.40 3.53 -11.69
CA ARG A 492 26.43 2.63 -12.22
C ARG A 492 27.34 2.05 -11.15
N ARG A 493 27.25 2.50 -9.90
CA ARG A 493 28.17 2.06 -8.86
C ARG A 493 27.59 0.85 -8.14
N ALA A 494 28.27 -0.29 -8.29
CA ALA A 494 28.02 -1.42 -7.42
C ALA A 494 28.23 -1.03 -5.95
N TRP A 495 27.60 -1.76 -5.03
CA TRP A 495 27.58 -1.42 -3.61
C TRP A 495 27.83 -2.65 -2.76
N LEU A 496 28.79 -2.52 -1.84
CA LEU A 496 29.15 -3.58 -0.92
C LEU A 496 28.25 -3.59 0.33
N GLY A 497 27.81 -2.42 0.81
CA GLY A 497 26.94 -2.31 1.98
C GLY A 497 27.68 -2.22 3.31
N ILE A 498 28.70 -1.37 3.37
CA ILE A 498 29.51 -1.10 4.57
C ILE A 498 29.73 0.40 4.77
N SER A 499 29.96 0.80 6.01
CA SER A 499 30.60 2.07 6.37
C SER A 499 32.07 1.82 6.66
N LEU A 500 32.94 2.75 6.28
CA LEU A 500 34.38 2.65 6.40
C LEU A 500 34.92 3.70 7.37
N GLY A 501 35.99 3.37 8.09
CA GLY A 501 36.77 4.27 8.90
C GLY A 501 38.27 4.04 8.70
N GLU A 502 39.07 5.03 9.04
CA GLU A 502 40.53 4.92 9.01
C GLU A 502 41.02 3.97 10.13
N ALA A 503 42.04 3.15 9.84
CA ALA A 503 42.69 2.27 10.80
C ALA A 503 44.20 2.13 10.51
N ASP A 504 44.97 1.71 11.51
CA ASP A 504 46.41 1.46 11.34
C ASP A 504 46.63 0.25 10.42
N GLY A 505 47.20 0.48 9.23
CA GLY A 505 47.54 -0.59 8.28
C GLY A 505 46.42 -1.01 7.31
N GLY A 506 45.31 -0.27 7.22
CA GLY A 506 44.24 -0.53 6.26
C GLY A 506 42.98 0.32 6.50
N VAL A 507 41.86 -0.07 5.90
CA VAL A 507 40.57 0.61 6.10
C VAL A 507 39.64 -0.31 6.87
N ALA A 508 39.19 0.12 8.06
CA ALA A 508 38.32 -0.68 8.91
C ALA A 508 36.84 -0.52 8.55
N ILE A 509 36.10 -1.61 8.67
CA ILE A 509 34.65 -1.62 8.56
C ILE A 509 34.05 -1.12 9.88
N THR A 510 33.35 0.01 9.85
CA THR A 510 32.69 0.60 11.04
C THR A 510 31.22 0.20 11.15
N GLU A 511 30.61 -0.21 10.04
CA GLU A 511 29.23 -0.68 10.00
C GLU A 511 29.03 -1.70 8.87
N VAL A 512 28.20 -2.71 9.11
CA VAL A 512 27.74 -3.64 8.07
C VAL A 512 26.22 -3.58 8.00
N PHE A 513 25.68 -3.09 6.89
CA PHE A 513 24.24 -2.99 6.70
C PHE A 513 23.62 -4.38 6.49
N ALA A 514 22.51 -4.67 7.14
CA ALA A 514 21.82 -5.95 7.04
C ALA A 514 21.31 -6.22 5.60
N ARG A 515 21.32 -7.49 5.18
CA ARG A 515 20.84 -7.96 3.86
C ARG A 515 21.60 -7.34 2.66
N THR A 516 22.85 -6.93 2.85
CA THR A 516 23.73 -6.43 1.80
C THR A 516 24.74 -7.49 1.32
N ALA A 517 25.55 -7.14 0.33
CA ALA A 517 26.63 -7.99 -0.17
C ALA A 517 27.64 -8.32 0.94
N ALA A 518 28.00 -7.32 1.74
CA ALA A 518 28.89 -7.45 2.88
C ALA A 518 28.35 -8.40 3.95
N SER A 519 27.08 -8.20 4.37
CA SER A 519 26.49 -9.08 5.39
C SER A 519 26.38 -10.53 4.91
N ARG A 520 26.09 -10.74 3.61
CA ARG A 520 26.03 -12.09 3.00
C ARG A 520 27.42 -12.73 2.86
N ALA A 521 28.45 -11.92 2.62
CA ALA A 521 29.84 -12.36 2.56
C ALA A 521 30.46 -12.63 3.94
N GLY A 522 29.73 -12.32 5.03
CA GLY A 522 30.21 -12.52 6.40
C GLY A 522 31.26 -11.49 6.85
N LEU A 523 31.25 -10.30 6.24
CA LEU A 523 32.00 -9.15 6.75
C LEU A 523 31.39 -8.67 8.07
N GLN A 524 32.23 -8.18 8.96
CA GLN A 524 31.87 -7.76 10.32
C GLN A 524 32.47 -6.39 10.63
N VAL A 525 31.87 -5.70 11.61
CA VAL A 525 32.45 -4.49 12.19
C VAL A 525 33.79 -4.85 12.81
N GLY A 526 34.83 -4.07 12.50
CA GLY A 526 36.21 -4.31 12.94
C GLY A 526 37.11 -5.01 11.91
N ASP A 527 36.56 -5.59 10.84
CA ASP A 527 37.38 -6.12 9.74
C ASP A 527 38.19 -5.00 9.08
N ALA A 528 39.49 -5.20 8.87
CA ALA A 528 40.31 -4.28 8.06
C ALA A 528 40.46 -4.81 6.63
N ILE A 529 40.04 -4.03 5.63
CA ILE A 529 40.12 -4.42 4.22
C ILE A 529 41.54 -4.17 3.72
N GLN A 530 42.22 -5.24 3.30
CA GLN A 530 43.60 -5.21 2.81
C GLN A 530 43.66 -5.17 1.27
N SER A 531 42.82 -5.95 0.58
CA SER A 531 42.76 -5.92 -0.89
C SER A 531 41.39 -6.33 -1.44
N ILE A 532 41.10 -5.86 -2.66
CA ILE A 532 39.94 -6.27 -3.45
C ILE A 532 40.43 -6.74 -4.82
N ASP A 533 40.08 -7.97 -5.22
CA ASP A 533 40.50 -8.64 -6.46
C ASP A 533 42.04 -8.61 -6.68
N GLY A 534 42.80 -8.71 -5.58
CA GLY A 534 44.27 -8.66 -5.60
C GLY A 534 44.87 -7.25 -5.65
N GLN A 535 44.05 -6.20 -5.75
CA GLN A 535 44.49 -4.81 -5.65
C GLN A 535 44.49 -4.34 -4.18
N ALA A 536 45.65 -3.90 -3.69
CA ALA A 536 45.79 -3.39 -2.32
C ALA A 536 44.95 -2.12 -2.12
N MET A 537 44.19 -2.07 -1.01
CA MET A 537 43.30 -0.97 -0.65
C MET A 537 43.93 -0.18 0.49
N ARG A 538 44.28 1.09 0.25
CA ARG A 538 45.00 1.94 1.22
C ARG A 538 44.16 3.07 1.81
N SER A 539 43.00 3.35 1.24
CA SER A 539 42.09 4.39 1.73
C SER A 539 40.63 4.03 1.46
N ALA A 540 39.72 4.63 2.23
CA ALA A 540 38.28 4.45 2.02
C ALA A 540 37.84 4.87 0.61
N ASP A 541 38.44 5.94 0.07
CA ASP A 541 38.16 6.42 -1.28
C ASP A 541 38.55 5.41 -2.37
N GLU A 542 39.70 4.73 -2.22
CA GLU A 542 40.11 3.66 -3.16
C GLU A 542 39.11 2.50 -3.16
N ILE A 543 38.61 2.11 -1.98
CA ILE A 543 37.58 1.07 -1.87
C ILE A 543 36.28 1.52 -2.53
N VAL A 544 35.84 2.75 -2.26
CA VAL A 544 34.62 3.32 -2.83
C VAL A 544 34.71 3.42 -4.35
N GLN A 545 35.86 3.83 -4.90
CA GLN A 545 36.09 3.90 -6.34
C GLN A 545 36.18 2.51 -6.97
N THR A 546 36.92 1.59 -6.36
CA THR A 546 37.10 0.22 -6.87
C THR A 546 35.75 -0.50 -6.93
N VAL A 547 35.00 -0.52 -5.82
CA VAL A 547 33.65 -1.09 -5.77
C VAL A 547 32.71 -0.33 -6.70
N GLY A 548 32.76 1.00 -6.72
CA GLY A 548 31.89 1.84 -7.55
C GLY A 548 32.19 1.78 -9.05
N SER A 549 33.34 1.25 -9.47
CA SER A 549 33.67 1.02 -10.89
C SER A 549 33.08 -0.28 -11.45
N ARG A 550 32.60 -1.17 -10.58
CA ARG A 550 31.99 -2.46 -10.94
C ARG A 550 30.51 -2.32 -11.26
N ALA A 551 29.96 -3.34 -11.91
CA ALA A 551 28.52 -3.49 -12.08
C ALA A 551 27.90 -4.22 -10.88
N PRO A 552 26.66 -3.86 -10.47
CA PRO A 552 25.89 -4.70 -9.57
C PRO A 552 25.75 -6.11 -10.13
N GLY A 553 25.89 -7.13 -9.28
CA GLY A 553 25.94 -8.53 -9.68
C GLY A 553 27.37 -9.06 -9.90
N ASP A 554 28.37 -8.19 -10.06
CA ASP A 554 29.78 -8.61 -10.13
C ASP A 554 30.20 -9.28 -8.82
N SER A 555 31.00 -10.34 -8.93
CA SER A 555 31.61 -10.96 -7.76
C SER A 555 33.02 -10.43 -7.56
N ILE A 556 33.31 -9.98 -6.34
CA ILE A 556 34.65 -9.55 -5.91
C ILE A 556 35.19 -10.46 -4.81
N SER A 557 36.51 -10.63 -4.80
CA SER A 557 37.26 -11.26 -3.72
C SER A 557 37.84 -10.18 -2.82
N ILE A 558 37.63 -10.27 -1.52
CA ILE A 558 38.05 -9.27 -0.53
C ILE A 558 38.95 -9.99 0.46
N VAL A 559 40.20 -9.55 0.58
CA VAL A 559 41.08 -9.98 1.66
C VAL A 559 40.90 -9.01 2.81
N ILE A 560 40.46 -9.53 3.96
CA ILE A 560 40.32 -8.80 5.21
C ILE A 560 41.32 -9.33 6.24
N GLU A 561 41.64 -8.49 7.21
CA GLU A 561 42.31 -8.87 8.44
C GLU A 561 41.31 -8.84 9.59
N ARG A 562 41.24 -9.95 10.34
CA ARG A 562 40.39 -10.11 11.52
C ARG A 562 41.18 -10.91 12.55
N ASP A 563 41.31 -10.38 13.77
CA ASP A 563 42.05 -11.02 14.86
C ASP A 563 43.47 -11.47 14.44
N ASP A 564 44.22 -10.57 13.79
CA ASP A 564 45.58 -10.79 13.23
C ASP A 564 45.67 -11.90 12.16
N GLN A 565 44.53 -12.33 11.58
CA GLN A 565 44.48 -13.33 10.51
C GLN A 565 43.91 -12.76 9.22
N LEU A 566 44.55 -13.10 8.09
CA LEU A 566 44.04 -12.78 6.77
C LEU A 566 42.96 -13.79 6.34
N LEU A 567 41.76 -13.29 6.07
CA LEU A 567 40.63 -14.06 5.57
C LEU A 567 40.24 -13.56 4.19
N THR A 568 39.98 -14.50 3.27
CA THR A 568 39.41 -14.16 1.96
C THR A 568 37.89 -14.34 1.99
N LYS A 569 37.15 -13.29 1.65
CA LYS A 569 35.70 -13.29 1.50
C LYS A 569 35.33 -13.09 0.03
N LYS A 570 34.25 -13.72 -0.42
CA LYS A 570 33.70 -13.50 -1.74
C LYS A 570 32.35 -12.80 -1.60
N ALA A 571 32.20 -11.64 -2.24
CA ALA A 571 30.98 -10.87 -2.21
C ALA A 571 30.42 -10.73 -3.62
N VAL A 572 29.10 -10.88 -3.77
CA VAL A 572 28.38 -10.50 -4.99
C VAL A 572 27.80 -9.12 -4.76
N LEU A 573 28.34 -8.13 -5.46
CA LEU A 573 28.04 -6.72 -5.21
C LEU A 573 26.56 -6.42 -5.48
N GLY A 574 25.98 -5.65 -4.57
CA GLY A 574 24.60 -5.20 -4.67
C GLY A 574 24.49 -3.85 -5.36
N ARG A 575 23.30 -3.26 -5.25
CA ARG A 575 23.03 -1.87 -5.58
C ARG A 575 22.84 -1.11 -4.28
N PRO A 576 23.19 0.18 -4.19
CA PRO A 576 22.80 1.02 -3.06
C PRO A 576 21.31 0.83 -2.83
N GLN A 577 20.94 0.48 -1.60
CA GLN A 577 19.53 0.32 -1.28
C GLN A 577 18.87 1.70 -1.44
N ARG A 578 17.89 1.77 -2.34
CA ARG A 578 17.04 2.95 -2.45
C ARG A 578 16.21 3.04 -1.17
N GLU A 579 15.97 4.23 -0.66
CA GLU A 579 15.11 4.43 0.52
C GLU A 579 13.72 3.82 0.25
N GLU A 580 13.27 3.90 -1.00
CA GLU A 580 12.04 3.27 -1.48
C GLU A 580 12.01 1.75 -1.32
N ASP A 581 13.16 1.08 -1.26
CA ASP A 581 13.24 -0.38 -1.19
C ASP A 581 12.93 -0.91 0.22
N GLN A 582 13.01 -0.06 1.24
CA GLN A 582 12.76 -0.45 2.63
C GLN A 582 11.27 -0.71 2.93
N TRP A 583 10.37 -0.30 2.03
CA TRP A 583 8.92 -0.42 2.19
C TRP A 583 8.38 -1.80 1.81
N GLY A 584 9.24 -2.76 1.44
CA GLY A 584 8.85 -4.13 1.07
C GLY A 584 8.15 -4.21 -0.30
N GLY A 585 7.40 -5.28 -0.54
CA GLY A 585 6.69 -5.48 -1.83
C GLY A 585 7.38 -6.36 -2.87
N GLY A 586 8.43 -7.08 -2.48
CA GLY A 586 9.11 -8.09 -3.30
C GLY A 586 10.42 -7.62 -3.92
N ARG A 587 10.91 -8.35 -4.93
CA ARG A 587 12.12 -7.98 -5.68
C ARG A 587 11.78 -6.91 -6.72
N PHE A 588 12.64 -5.91 -6.83
CA PHE A 588 12.55 -4.84 -7.82
C PHE A 588 13.49 -5.09 -8.98
N SER A 589 13.16 -4.55 -10.15
CA SER A 589 13.99 -4.66 -11.34
C SER A 589 15.32 -3.97 -11.12
N GLU A 590 16.35 -4.45 -11.78
CA GLU A 590 17.67 -3.85 -11.69
C GLU A 590 17.67 -2.42 -12.26
N ARG A 591 17.33 -2.28 -13.53
CA ARG A 591 17.13 -0.97 -14.16
C ARG A 591 15.71 -0.47 -13.88
N ARG A 592 15.61 0.74 -13.33
CA ARG A 592 14.34 1.37 -12.92
C ARG A 592 14.19 2.82 -13.38
N GLU A 593 15.14 3.31 -14.17
CA GLU A 593 15.22 4.72 -14.58
C GLU A 593 16.08 4.90 -15.83
N GLY A 594 16.22 6.15 -16.27
CA GLY A 594 16.84 6.48 -17.54
C GLY A 594 16.00 5.97 -18.70
N PHE A 595 14.68 6.07 -18.56
CA PHE A 595 13.72 5.72 -19.61
C PHE A 595 13.17 7.03 -20.18
N PRO A 596 13.23 7.25 -21.50
CA PRO A 596 12.74 8.47 -22.13
C PRO A 596 11.22 8.58 -22.00
N GLN A 597 10.52 7.45 -21.96
CA GLN A 597 9.10 7.38 -21.73
C GLN A 597 8.73 6.06 -21.03
N VAL A 598 7.81 6.12 -20.07
CA VAL A 598 7.19 4.96 -19.43
C VAL A 598 5.71 5.23 -19.22
N LEU A 599 4.91 4.18 -19.17
CA LEU A 599 3.54 4.12 -18.67
C LEU A 599 3.57 3.53 -17.25
N PRO A 600 3.38 4.34 -16.18
CA PRO A 600 3.31 3.84 -14.81
C PRO A 600 2.01 3.08 -14.54
N HIS A 601 2.10 1.95 -13.84
CA HIS A 601 0.96 1.15 -13.40
C HIS A 601 1.23 0.51 -12.02
N ASP A 602 0.17 0.11 -11.32
CA ASP A 602 0.25 -0.46 -9.96
C ASP A 602 0.21 -2.00 -9.92
N THR A 603 0.35 -2.65 -11.07
CA THR A 603 0.38 -4.13 -11.10
C THR A 603 1.67 -4.64 -10.47
N PRO A 604 1.60 -5.54 -9.47
CA PRO A 604 2.77 -5.96 -8.74
C PRO A 604 3.55 -7.08 -9.44
N ILE A 605 4.17 -6.78 -10.58
CA ILE A 605 4.99 -7.74 -11.34
C ILE A 605 6.34 -8.02 -10.66
N THR A 606 6.94 -9.17 -10.97
CA THR A 606 8.34 -9.50 -10.64
C THR A 606 9.29 -9.08 -11.76
N PRO A 607 10.62 -9.00 -11.51
CA PRO A 607 11.60 -8.69 -12.55
C PRO A 607 11.55 -9.65 -13.74
N GLU A 608 11.31 -10.94 -13.49
CA GLU A 608 11.23 -11.99 -14.53
C GLU A 608 9.98 -11.85 -15.40
N GLN A 609 8.95 -11.14 -14.94
CA GLN A 609 7.75 -10.85 -15.74
C GLN A 609 7.93 -9.64 -16.67
N CYS A 610 9.04 -8.90 -16.54
CA CYS A 610 9.39 -7.86 -17.49
C CYS A 610 9.68 -8.48 -18.87
N GLY A 611 9.34 -7.75 -19.93
CA GLY A 611 9.30 -8.19 -21.32
C GLY A 611 7.96 -8.82 -21.72
N GLY A 612 7.11 -9.19 -20.75
CA GLY A 612 5.73 -9.62 -21.01
C GLY A 612 4.76 -8.45 -21.24
N PRO A 613 3.60 -8.72 -21.86
CA PRO A 613 2.64 -7.69 -22.22
C PRO A 613 1.86 -7.18 -21.00
N LEU A 614 1.60 -5.87 -21.00
CA LEU A 614 0.57 -5.23 -20.20
C LEU A 614 -0.64 -5.01 -21.09
N VAL A 615 -1.79 -5.59 -20.74
CA VAL A 615 -3.01 -5.53 -21.55
C VAL A 615 -4.13 -4.80 -20.82
N ASP A 616 -5.06 -4.23 -21.57
CA ASP A 616 -6.31 -3.69 -21.04
C ASP A 616 -7.36 -4.78 -20.78
N ALA A 617 -8.55 -4.35 -20.33
CA ALA A 617 -9.68 -5.24 -20.07
C ALA A 617 -10.17 -6.01 -21.31
N ASP A 618 -9.80 -5.62 -22.53
CA ASP A 618 -10.17 -6.28 -23.78
C ASP A 618 -9.04 -7.18 -24.32
N GLY A 619 -7.94 -7.31 -23.56
CA GLY A 619 -6.76 -8.06 -24.00
C GLY A 619 -5.92 -7.32 -25.04
N ARG A 620 -6.16 -6.04 -25.31
CA ARG A 620 -5.29 -5.27 -26.20
C ARG A 620 -4.05 -4.83 -25.43
N VAL A 621 -2.87 -4.97 -26.02
CA VAL A 621 -1.61 -4.57 -25.41
C VAL A 621 -1.53 -3.06 -25.36
N VAL A 622 -1.43 -2.52 -24.14
CA VAL A 622 -1.19 -1.10 -23.86
C VAL A 622 0.28 -0.77 -23.72
N GLY A 623 1.12 -1.78 -23.49
CA GLY A 623 2.56 -1.63 -23.38
C GLY A 623 3.29 -2.91 -23.02
N ILE A 624 4.62 -2.83 -22.96
CA ILE A 624 5.50 -3.94 -22.56
C ILE A 624 6.12 -3.63 -21.21
N ASN A 625 5.94 -4.50 -20.22
CA ASN A 625 6.49 -4.30 -18.88
C ASN A 625 8.03 -4.25 -18.91
N ILE A 626 8.66 -3.21 -18.37
CA ILE A 626 10.12 -3.05 -18.38
C ILE A 626 10.74 -2.94 -17.00
N ALA A 627 9.99 -2.56 -15.96
CA ALA A 627 10.55 -2.51 -14.62
C ALA A 627 9.49 -2.65 -13.54
N ARG A 628 9.74 -3.47 -12.52
CA ARG A 628 9.18 -3.26 -11.18
C ARG A 628 10.03 -2.21 -10.48
N ALA A 629 9.54 -0.98 -10.40
CA ALA A 629 10.34 0.17 -9.99
C ALA A 629 10.44 0.29 -8.46
N VAL A 630 9.28 0.24 -7.80
CA VAL A 630 9.13 0.35 -6.35
C VAL A 630 7.91 -0.46 -5.91
N ARG A 631 7.63 -0.50 -4.60
CA ARG A 631 6.49 -1.21 -4.02
C ARG A 631 5.19 -0.98 -4.76
N VAL A 632 4.91 0.28 -5.10
CA VAL A 632 3.61 0.75 -5.60
C VAL A 632 3.59 1.05 -7.10
N THR A 633 4.71 0.83 -7.82
CA THR A 633 4.81 1.23 -9.22
C THR A 633 5.68 0.27 -10.01
N SER A 634 5.12 -0.13 -11.14
CA SER A 634 5.77 -0.80 -12.25
C SER A 634 5.71 0.12 -13.47
N TYR A 635 6.64 -0.08 -14.40
CA TYR A 635 6.73 0.65 -15.65
C TYR A 635 6.56 -0.30 -16.81
N ALA A 636 5.70 0.08 -17.75
CA ALA A 636 5.66 -0.46 -19.09
C ALA A 636 6.16 0.59 -20.09
N LEU A 637 6.66 0.17 -21.24
CA LEU A 637 6.80 1.05 -22.40
C LEU A 637 5.47 1.16 -23.13
N PRO A 638 4.99 2.37 -23.46
CA PRO A 638 3.77 2.55 -24.25
C PRO A 638 3.78 1.77 -25.57
N ALA A 639 2.60 1.29 -25.98
CA ALA A 639 2.42 0.48 -27.18
C ALA A 639 2.93 1.14 -28.46
N ASP A 640 2.80 2.45 -28.61
CA ASP A 640 3.28 3.22 -29.77
C ASP A 640 4.81 3.23 -29.85
N VAL A 641 5.51 3.40 -28.72
CA VAL A 641 6.98 3.30 -28.64
C VAL A 641 7.46 1.91 -29.07
N VAL A 642 6.78 0.86 -28.62
CA VAL A 642 7.16 -0.53 -28.95
C VAL A 642 6.87 -0.82 -30.42
N GLN A 643 5.73 -0.39 -30.94
CA GLN A 643 5.40 -0.55 -32.36
C GLN A 643 6.39 0.19 -33.26
N GLN A 644 6.83 1.41 -32.90
CA GLN A 644 7.89 2.11 -33.64
C GLN A 644 9.22 1.35 -33.62
N PHE A 645 9.56 0.71 -32.50
CA PHE A 645 10.74 -0.14 -32.42
C PHE A 645 10.65 -1.35 -33.36
N VAL A 646 9.47 -1.97 -33.49
CA VAL A 646 9.21 -3.17 -34.31
C VAL A 646 8.94 -2.85 -35.78
N ALA A 647 8.52 -1.64 -36.15
CA ALA A 647 8.11 -1.29 -37.52
C ALA A 647 9.21 -1.42 -38.61
N GLN A 648 10.46 -1.70 -38.22
CA GLN A 648 11.59 -1.92 -39.13
C GLN A 648 11.83 -3.41 -39.47
N LEU A 649 10.82 -4.26 -39.33
CA LEU A 649 10.85 -5.66 -39.77
C LEU A 649 10.66 -5.75 -41.29
N GLU A 650 11.69 -5.40 -42.06
CA GLU A 650 11.75 -5.68 -43.51
C GLU A 650 12.09 -7.15 -43.79
#